data_AF-A0A7J6WDX9-F1
#
_entry.id   AF-A0A7J6WDX9-F1
#
_cell.length_a   1.000
_cell.length_b   1.000
_cell.length_c   1.000
_cell.angle_alpha   90.00
_cell.angle_beta   90.00
_cell.angle_gamma   90.00
#
_symmetry.space_group_name_H-M   'P 1'
#
loop_
_entity.id
_entity.type
_entity.pdbx_description
1 polymer ?
#
loop_
_entity_poly.entity_id
_entity_poly.type
_entity_poly.pdbx_seq_one_letter_code
_entity_poly.pdbx_strand_id
1 'polypeptide(L)'
;MSIPHELAGAIVCHAKYDWLLMSKGRNSILFFNPFTMETIQLPETGDPYMFVNIAFSALPTSSDCVVFGHYDSAADYVRAFVYRKCENAWCFYNPPAPCRFLPSHCSPIFCDGIFYSLSKDGKLGAFNPNETQEENMWRLFPEAVVHQFSSWPWFSSNESKKIKGFRCVQVMAKRSVRAEPQVLPVSPEDVPKSIPHLGDTAVGIWSKPTVRRKTKIVCTIGPSTNTREMIWKLAEAGMNVARMNMSHGDHASHQKVIDLVKEYNAQNKDNTIAIMLDTKGPEVRSGDLPKPIMLETGQEFTFTIERGVGTDTCVSVNYDDFVNDVEVGDMLLVDGGMMSLMVKSKTEDSVKCEVVDGGELKSRRHLNVRGKSATLPSITEKDWEDIKFGVDNGVDFYAVSFVKDAAVIHELKDYLRSCGADIHVIPKIESADSIPNLQSIITASDGAMVARGDLGAELPVEEVPLLQEEIIRLCRSMGKAVIVATNMLESMIVHPTPTRAEVSDIAIAVREGADAVMLSGETAHGKFPLKAVKVMHTVSLRTEATMVGGQQPANLGQAFKNHMSEMFAFHATMMSNTLGTSIVVFTRTGFMAILLSHYRPSGTIFAFTNEERVRQRLALYQGVCPIYMNFLEDAEETFNKALSVLQVNKILLSFILFMDAIFIEVGSVI
;
A
#
# COMPACT_ATOMS: atom_id res chain seq x y z
N MET A 1 -6.52 -8.63 31.94
CA MET A 1 -5.53 -8.58 33.04
C MET A 1 -5.71 -7.27 33.80
N SER A 2 -5.86 -7.33 35.12
CA SER A 2 -5.89 -6.14 35.98
C SER A 2 -4.47 -5.72 36.31
N ILE A 3 -4.17 -4.42 36.22
CA ILE A 3 -2.88 -3.85 36.63
C ILE A 3 -2.66 -4.16 38.13
N PRO A 4 -1.47 -4.63 38.55
CA PRO A 4 -1.16 -4.86 39.95
C PRO A 4 -1.48 -3.62 40.81
N HIS A 5 -2.16 -3.81 41.95
CA HIS A 5 -2.52 -2.73 42.87
C HIS A 5 -1.28 -1.96 43.36
N GLU A 6 -0.13 -2.62 43.37
CA GLU A 6 1.18 -2.05 43.71
C GLU A 6 1.63 -0.95 42.73
N LEU A 7 1.09 -0.90 41.51
CA LEU A 7 1.37 0.15 40.52
C LEU A 7 0.39 1.32 40.56
N ALA A 8 -0.62 1.29 41.45
CA ALA A 8 -1.55 2.39 41.60
C ALA A 8 -0.81 3.68 42.00
N GLY A 9 -1.01 4.74 41.21
CA GLY A 9 -0.36 6.04 41.39
C GLY A 9 1.07 6.15 40.84
N ALA A 10 1.57 5.12 40.16
CA ALA A 10 2.84 5.20 39.44
C ALA A 10 2.67 5.92 38.08
N ILE A 11 3.71 6.66 37.69
CA ILE A 11 3.80 7.40 36.42
C ILE A 11 4.80 6.67 35.53
N VAL A 12 4.44 6.42 34.26
CA VAL A 12 5.38 5.89 33.27
C VAL A 12 6.30 7.01 32.81
N CYS A 13 7.61 6.82 32.97
CA CYS A 13 8.63 7.83 32.63
C CYS A 13 9.39 7.51 31.33
N HIS A 14 9.51 6.22 30.99
CA HIS A 14 10.17 5.75 29.76
C HIS A 14 9.69 4.33 29.41
N ALA A 15 9.75 3.94 28.14
CA ALA A 15 9.40 2.60 27.68
C ALA A 15 10.39 2.11 26.62
N LYS A 16 10.93 0.90 26.80
CA LYS A 16 11.89 0.27 25.88
C LYS A 16 11.90 -1.25 26.10
N TYR A 17 12.12 -2.05 25.05
CA TYR A 17 12.21 -3.52 25.15
C TYR A 17 11.03 -4.21 25.84
N ASP A 18 9.79 -3.72 25.64
CA ASP A 18 8.57 -4.18 26.32
C ASP A 18 8.54 -3.95 27.84
N TRP A 19 9.47 -3.15 28.37
CA TRP A 19 9.50 -2.74 29.78
C TRP A 19 9.15 -1.25 29.93
N LEU A 20 8.35 -0.96 30.94
CA LEU A 20 8.02 0.39 31.40
C LEU A 20 8.93 0.73 32.58
N LEU A 21 9.67 1.84 32.49
CA LEU A 21 10.35 2.45 33.63
C LEU A 21 9.39 3.45 34.28
N MET A 22 9.01 3.16 35.52
CA MET A 22 7.94 3.86 36.23
C MET A 22 8.47 4.50 37.52
N SER A 23 7.93 5.66 37.86
CA SER A 23 8.17 6.33 39.14
C SER A 23 6.90 6.31 39.99
N LYS A 24 7.03 5.99 41.28
CA LYS A 24 5.92 5.97 42.25
C LYS A 24 6.25 6.87 43.44
N GLY A 25 5.59 8.02 43.54
CA GLY A 25 5.94 9.02 44.55
C GLY A 25 7.26 9.72 44.24
N ARG A 26 7.99 10.17 45.27
CA ARG A 26 9.23 10.96 45.08
C ARG A 26 10.51 10.13 45.01
N ASN A 27 10.53 8.92 45.59
CA ASN A 27 11.79 8.19 45.81
C ASN A 27 11.80 6.75 45.27
N SER A 28 10.70 6.26 44.67
CA SER A 28 10.58 4.88 44.20
C SER A 28 10.57 4.81 42.68
N ILE A 29 11.49 4.06 42.11
CA ILE A 29 11.54 3.73 40.68
C ILE A 29 11.45 2.22 40.53
N LEU A 30 10.71 1.75 39.53
CA LEU A 30 10.58 0.34 39.20
C LEU A 30 10.48 0.12 37.69
N PHE A 31 10.87 -1.06 37.24
CA PHE A 31 10.55 -1.57 35.93
C PHE A 31 9.32 -2.47 35.99
N PHE A 32 8.44 -2.38 35.01
CA PHE A 32 7.26 -3.23 34.87
C PHE A 32 7.10 -3.72 33.43
N ASN A 33 6.94 -5.03 33.25
CA ASN A 33 6.60 -5.61 31.96
C ASN A 33 5.09 -5.92 31.92
N PRO A 34 4.30 -5.24 31.08
CA PRO A 34 2.84 -5.41 31.06
C PRO A 34 2.39 -6.73 30.43
N PHE A 35 3.27 -7.47 29.76
CA PHE A 35 2.96 -8.74 29.10
C PHE A 35 3.29 -9.94 29.99
N THR A 36 4.40 -9.90 30.72
CA THR A 36 4.80 -10.96 31.65
C THR A 36 4.35 -10.71 33.10
N MET A 37 3.89 -9.49 33.41
CA MET A 37 3.59 -9.00 34.76
C MET A 37 4.80 -8.96 35.70
N GLU A 38 6.01 -9.10 35.16
CA GLU A 38 7.23 -9.00 35.95
C GLU A 38 7.49 -7.55 36.40
N THR A 39 7.99 -7.42 37.63
CA THR A 39 8.35 -6.13 38.23
C THR A 39 9.76 -6.21 38.81
N ILE A 40 10.60 -5.20 38.54
CA ILE A 40 11.94 -5.06 39.12
C ILE A 40 12.00 -3.74 39.87
N GLN A 41 12.05 -3.80 41.19
CA GLN A 41 12.18 -2.62 42.05
C GLN A 41 13.64 -2.14 42.06
N LEU A 42 13.88 -0.85 41.83
CA LEU A 42 15.20 -0.23 41.98
C LEU A 42 15.39 0.27 43.42
N PRO A 43 16.63 0.40 43.91
CA PRO A 43 16.91 0.98 45.22
C PRO A 43 16.34 2.39 45.35
N GLU A 44 15.95 2.78 46.57
CA GLU A 44 15.58 4.16 46.86
C GLU A 44 16.80 5.07 46.68
N THR A 45 16.57 6.24 46.09
CA THR A 45 17.65 7.17 45.72
C THR A 45 18.14 8.05 46.87
N GLY A 46 17.34 8.17 47.95
CA GLY A 46 17.63 9.02 49.10
C GLY A 46 17.50 10.54 48.87
N ASP A 47 17.20 10.99 47.64
CA ASP A 47 17.08 12.40 47.27
C ASP A 47 15.61 12.81 47.06
N PRO A 48 15.08 13.80 47.80
CA PRO A 48 13.67 14.19 47.73
C PRO A 48 13.26 14.98 46.46
N TYR A 49 14.20 15.30 45.55
CA TYR A 49 13.98 16.19 44.38
C TYR A 49 13.79 15.48 43.01
N MET A 50 13.16 14.31 43.00
CA MET A 50 12.97 13.46 41.82
C MET A 50 11.47 13.22 41.49
N PHE A 51 10.91 13.06 40.28
CA PHE A 51 11.37 12.86 38.89
C PHE A 51 10.29 13.23 37.86
N VAL A 52 10.72 13.47 36.61
CA VAL A 52 9.96 13.12 35.38
C VAL A 52 10.84 12.58 34.23
N ASN A 53 12.17 12.81 34.22
CA ASN A 53 13.05 12.54 33.08
C ASN A 53 14.10 11.46 33.37
N ILE A 54 13.72 10.19 33.21
CA ILE A 54 14.60 9.01 33.34
C ILE A 54 14.54 8.16 32.08
N ALA A 55 15.60 7.43 31.78
CA ALA A 55 15.72 6.50 30.65
C ALA A 55 16.66 5.33 31.01
N PHE A 56 16.71 4.30 30.16
CA PHE A 56 17.58 3.15 30.41
C PHE A 56 18.19 2.55 29.14
N SER A 57 19.38 1.93 29.28
CA SER A 57 20.24 1.55 28.16
C SER A 57 19.86 0.21 27.50
N ALA A 58 19.62 -0.84 28.29
CA ALA A 58 19.48 -2.22 27.86
C ALA A 58 18.28 -2.92 28.53
N LEU A 59 18.02 -4.19 28.22
CA LEU A 59 16.98 -4.97 28.91
C LEU A 59 17.15 -4.87 30.44
N PRO A 60 16.09 -4.59 31.23
CA PRO A 60 16.17 -4.52 32.69
C PRO A 60 16.66 -5.81 33.35
N THR A 61 16.60 -6.93 32.64
CA THR A 61 17.14 -8.21 33.08
C THR A 61 18.67 -8.29 32.94
N SER A 62 19.29 -7.52 32.05
CA SER A 62 20.74 -7.52 31.77
C SER A 62 21.57 -6.86 32.87
N SER A 63 22.79 -7.37 33.10
CA SER A 63 23.81 -6.75 33.96
C SER A 63 24.29 -5.40 33.43
N ASP A 64 24.20 -5.19 32.11
CA ASP A 64 24.65 -3.96 31.43
C ASP A 64 23.57 -2.88 31.40
N CYS A 65 22.42 -3.12 32.05
CA CYS A 65 21.37 -2.13 32.17
C CYS A 65 21.82 -0.98 33.07
N VAL A 66 21.83 0.20 32.47
CA VAL A 66 22.11 1.47 33.11
C VAL A 66 20.83 2.29 33.08
N VAL A 67 20.37 2.71 34.25
CA VAL A 67 19.30 3.70 34.38
C VAL A 67 19.95 5.05 34.58
N PHE A 68 19.56 6.01 33.75
CA PHE A 68 20.06 7.36 33.77
C PHE A 68 18.91 8.34 33.89
N GLY A 69 19.11 9.39 34.67
CA GLY A 69 18.33 10.60 34.50
C GLY A 69 19.04 11.78 35.10
N HIS A 70 18.35 12.92 35.06
CA HIS A 70 18.87 14.16 35.59
C HIS A 70 17.78 15.04 36.16
N TYR A 71 18.14 15.89 37.12
CA TYR A 71 17.24 16.90 37.70
C TYR A 71 17.98 18.23 37.93
N ASP A 72 17.22 19.32 38.00
CA ASP A 72 17.73 20.65 38.32
C ASP A 72 17.74 20.85 39.83
N SER A 73 18.90 21.07 40.43
CA SER A 73 19.03 21.35 41.86
C SER A 73 18.82 22.85 42.11
N ALA A 74 18.37 23.22 43.32
CA ALA A 74 18.20 24.62 43.74
C ALA A 74 19.49 25.48 43.66
N ALA A 75 20.64 24.86 43.35
CA ALA A 75 21.95 25.49 43.22
C ALA A 75 22.37 25.79 41.76
N ASP A 76 21.45 25.76 40.78
CA ASP A 76 21.73 26.00 39.35
C ASP A 76 22.64 24.94 38.69
N TYR A 77 22.71 23.74 39.27
CA TYR A 77 23.43 22.60 38.70
C TYR A 77 22.50 21.45 38.40
N VAL A 78 22.76 20.79 37.29
CA VAL A 78 22.11 19.54 36.94
C VAL A 78 22.91 18.38 37.49
N ARG A 79 22.24 17.44 38.15
CA ARG A 79 22.87 16.24 38.66
C ARG A 79 22.38 15.04 37.87
N ALA A 80 23.30 14.32 37.24
CA ALA A 80 23.02 12.99 36.72
C ALA A 80 23.00 11.99 37.86
N PHE A 81 22.07 11.05 37.80
CA PHE A 81 22.08 9.87 38.65
C PHE A 81 22.07 8.63 37.77
N VAL A 82 22.92 7.68 38.12
CA VAL A 82 23.16 6.46 37.38
C VAL A 82 22.96 5.29 38.32
N TYR A 83 22.20 4.30 37.88
CA TYR A 83 22.12 3.01 38.53
C TYR A 83 22.54 1.92 37.55
N ARG A 84 23.56 1.15 37.91
CA ARG A 84 23.89 -0.10 37.24
C ARG A 84 23.27 -1.24 38.04
N LYS A 85 22.66 -2.21 37.37
CA LYS A 85 21.95 -3.31 38.06
C LYS A 85 22.83 -4.10 39.05
N CYS A 86 24.14 -4.12 38.84
CA CYS A 86 25.10 -4.77 39.73
C CYS A 86 25.51 -3.94 40.97
N GLU A 87 24.97 -2.73 41.13
CA GLU A 87 25.29 -1.81 42.24
C GLU A 87 24.15 -1.76 43.27
N ASN A 88 24.49 -1.55 44.55
CA ASN A 88 23.51 -1.48 45.64
C ASN A 88 23.01 -0.04 45.93
N ALA A 89 23.53 0.95 45.19
CA ALA A 89 23.25 2.36 45.42
C ALA A 89 23.34 3.15 44.10
N TRP A 90 22.69 4.33 44.07
CA TRP A 90 22.78 5.26 42.96
C TRP A 90 24.09 6.05 43.01
N CYS A 91 24.73 6.22 41.87
CA CYS A 91 25.89 7.10 41.71
C CYS A 91 25.43 8.46 41.16
N PHE A 92 26.04 9.55 41.64
CA PHE A 92 25.65 10.91 41.28
C PHE A 92 26.82 11.69 40.67
N TYR A 93 26.59 12.31 39.51
CA TYR A 93 27.63 13.01 38.74
C TYR A 93 27.19 14.45 38.44
N ASN A 94 28.07 15.41 38.72
CA ASN A 94 27.84 16.82 38.38
C ASN A 94 28.59 17.16 37.07
N PRO A 95 28.01 17.98 36.18
CA PRO A 95 28.68 18.43 34.96
C PRO A 95 29.81 19.42 35.30
N PRO A 96 30.84 19.54 34.43
CA PRO A 96 32.01 20.39 34.66
C PRO A 96 31.74 21.90 34.62
N ALA A 97 30.57 22.34 34.13
CA ALA A 97 30.15 23.74 34.09
C ALA A 97 28.65 23.88 34.47
N PRO A 98 28.22 25.01 35.06
CA PRO A 98 26.82 25.25 35.36
C PRO A 98 25.98 25.23 34.08
N CYS A 99 25.04 24.29 34.01
CA CYS A 99 24.13 24.09 32.88
C CYS A 99 22.75 23.76 33.44
N ARG A 100 21.69 24.40 32.92
CA ARG A 100 20.31 24.20 33.39
C ARG A 100 19.54 23.31 32.42
N PHE A 101 19.23 22.09 32.83
CA PHE A 101 18.35 21.17 32.10
C PHE A 101 16.97 21.23 32.76
N LEU A 102 15.96 21.79 32.08
CA LEU A 102 14.62 21.88 32.65
C LEU A 102 14.01 20.47 32.81
N PRO A 103 13.37 20.16 33.95
CA PRO A 103 12.66 18.90 34.16
C PRO A 103 11.42 18.66 33.28
N SER A 104 11.07 19.53 32.32
CA SER A 104 9.70 19.59 31.80
C SER A 104 9.44 19.13 30.36
N HIS A 105 10.43 18.78 29.53
CA HIS A 105 10.12 18.55 28.09
C HIS A 105 10.67 17.30 27.38
N CYS A 106 11.71 16.60 27.86
CA CYS A 106 12.14 15.32 27.26
C CYS A 106 12.87 14.41 28.27
N SER A 107 12.57 13.11 28.24
CA SER A 107 13.44 12.09 28.86
C SER A 107 14.75 11.96 28.06
N PRO A 108 15.87 11.57 28.69
CA PRO A 108 17.14 11.33 27.99
C PRO A 108 16.99 10.26 26.90
N ILE A 109 17.75 10.40 25.82
CA ILE A 109 17.78 9.42 24.72
C ILE A 109 19.08 8.63 24.81
N PHE A 110 19.00 7.31 24.85
CA PHE A 110 20.18 6.44 24.82
C PHE A 110 20.49 5.99 23.38
N CYS A 111 21.67 6.34 22.87
CA CYS A 111 22.16 5.95 21.55
C CYS A 111 23.67 5.69 21.61
N ASP A 112 24.13 4.58 21.02
CA ASP A 112 25.56 4.20 20.92
C ASP A 112 26.36 4.32 22.23
N GLY A 113 25.76 3.85 23.34
CA GLY A 113 26.43 3.86 24.64
C GLY A 113 26.35 5.19 25.40
N ILE A 114 25.72 6.22 24.82
CA ILE A 114 25.68 7.59 25.34
C ILE A 114 24.22 8.02 25.60
N PHE A 115 23.99 8.71 26.71
CA PHE A 115 22.72 9.38 27.01
C PHE A 115 22.76 10.84 26.56
N TYR A 116 21.78 11.27 25.79
CA TYR A 116 21.66 12.63 25.28
C TYR A 116 20.48 13.35 25.94
N SER A 117 20.73 14.59 26.37
CA SER A 117 19.75 15.48 27.00
C SER A 117 19.85 16.88 26.43
N LEU A 118 18.72 17.58 26.29
CA LEU A 118 18.68 18.97 25.82
C LEU A 118 18.44 19.93 26.99
N SER A 119 19.28 20.95 27.10
CA SER A 119 19.17 21.97 28.15
C SER A 119 18.13 23.04 27.80
N LYS A 120 17.74 23.86 28.81
CA LYS A 120 16.78 24.97 28.61
C LYS A 120 17.29 26.01 27.62
N ASP A 121 18.60 26.23 27.59
CA ASP A 121 19.28 27.16 26.69
C ASP A 121 19.65 26.53 25.34
N GLY A 122 19.08 25.36 25.01
CA GLY A 122 19.24 24.71 23.70
C GLY A 122 20.58 24.01 23.49
N LYS A 123 21.36 23.80 24.55
CA LYS A 123 22.63 23.07 24.49
C LYS A 123 22.38 21.57 24.60
N LEU A 124 23.10 20.81 23.79
CA LEU A 124 23.10 19.36 23.87
C LEU A 124 24.12 18.91 24.93
N GLY A 125 23.66 18.11 25.89
CA GLY A 125 24.51 17.37 26.81
C GLY A 125 24.58 15.91 26.41
N ALA A 126 25.80 15.37 26.29
CA ALA A 126 26.05 13.95 26.14
C ALA A 126 26.67 13.42 27.43
N PHE A 127 26.08 12.37 27.98
CA PHE A 127 26.56 11.65 29.14
C PHE A 127 27.00 10.24 28.74
N ASN A 128 28.29 9.95 28.84
CA ASN A 128 28.82 8.60 28.63
C ASN A 128 28.99 7.90 29.99
N PRO A 129 28.09 6.96 30.35
CA PRO A 129 28.21 6.22 31.61
C PRO A 129 29.46 5.35 31.67
N ASN A 130 30.04 4.94 30.53
CA ASN A 130 31.16 4.00 30.46
C ASN A 130 32.54 4.68 30.52
N GLU A 131 32.59 6.00 30.66
CA GLU A 131 33.83 6.75 30.83
C GLU A 131 34.36 6.61 32.26
N THR A 132 35.69 6.54 32.42
CA THR A 132 36.34 6.23 33.72
C THR A 132 36.75 7.47 34.51
N GLN A 133 36.84 8.63 33.86
CA GLN A 133 37.14 9.91 34.47
C GLN A 133 35.86 10.75 34.53
N GLU A 134 35.42 11.14 35.74
CA GLU A 134 34.16 11.89 35.95
C GLU A 134 34.06 13.16 35.09
N GLU A 135 35.19 13.87 34.90
CA GLU A 135 35.27 15.10 34.10
C GLU A 135 34.93 14.88 32.60
N ASN A 136 35.12 13.65 32.10
CA ASN A 136 34.89 13.27 30.71
C ASN A 136 33.55 12.56 30.51
N MET A 137 32.85 12.18 31.58
CA MET A 137 31.53 11.55 31.49
C MET A 137 30.50 12.50 30.88
N TRP A 138 30.68 13.80 31.06
CA TRP A 138 29.82 14.84 30.50
C TRP A 138 30.54 15.62 29.40
N ARG A 139 29.94 15.64 28.22
CA ARG A 139 30.31 16.57 27.14
C ARG A 139 29.16 17.51 26.86
N LEU A 140 29.38 18.79 27.12
CA LEU A 140 28.47 19.86 26.71
C LEU A 140 28.92 20.36 25.35
N PHE A 141 28.00 20.45 24.39
CA PHE A 141 28.28 21.02 23.09
C PHE A 141 27.89 22.51 23.12
N PRO A 142 28.87 23.44 23.16
CA PRO A 142 28.57 24.86 23.01
C PRO A 142 28.08 25.10 21.58
N GLU A 143 26.92 25.74 21.46
CA GLU A 143 26.24 26.01 20.19
C GLU A 143 26.17 24.79 19.26
N ALA A 144 25.22 23.89 19.54
CA ALA A 144 24.61 23.21 18.40
C ALA A 144 24.06 24.34 17.51
N VAL A 145 24.43 24.36 16.22
CA VAL A 145 23.76 25.14 15.19
C VAL A 145 22.33 24.61 15.08
N VAL A 146 21.52 24.97 16.08
CA VAL A 146 20.11 25.18 15.89
C VAL A 146 20.09 26.40 14.99
N HIS A 147 19.74 26.24 13.71
CA HIS A 147 19.25 27.37 12.95
C HIS A 147 18.22 28.05 13.84
N GLN A 148 18.60 29.22 14.33
CA GLN A 148 17.79 30.00 15.23
C GLN A 148 16.50 30.27 14.45
N PHE A 149 15.42 29.56 14.81
CA PHE A 149 14.05 29.95 14.56
C PHE A 149 13.75 31.22 15.39
N SER A 150 14.56 32.26 15.21
CA SER A 150 14.39 33.58 15.80
C SER A 150 14.15 34.59 14.69
N SER A 151 13.08 34.34 13.95
CA SER A 151 12.22 35.38 13.40
C SER A 151 10.78 34.86 13.31
N TRP A 152 10.20 34.50 14.47
CA TRP A 152 8.76 34.50 14.67
C TRP A 152 8.35 35.46 15.80
N PRO A 153 7.40 36.38 15.55
CA PRO A 153 7.07 37.45 16.48
C PRO A 153 5.95 37.02 17.45
N TRP A 154 6.29 36.48 18.63
CA TRP A 154 5.31 36.34 19.71
C TRP A 154 5.80 36.70 21.13
N PHE A 155 7.04 37.16 21.31
CA PHE A 155 7.48 37.70 22.60
C PHE A 155 8.32 38.97 22.43
N SER A 156 7.67 40.05 22.03
CA SER A 156 8.12 41.40 22.37
C SER A 156 6.92 42.31 22.63
N SER A 157 6.53 42.41 23.89
CA SER A 157 6.15 43.69 24.49
C SER A 157 5.92 43.52 25.99
N ASN A 158 6.61 44.36 26.74
CA ASN A 158 6.21 44.77 28.08
C ASN A 158 4.75 45.22 28.04
N GLU A 159 3.84 44.46 28.65
CA GLU A 159 2.65 45.06 29.28
C GLU A 159 2.16 44.18 30.44
N SER A 160 2.37 44.69 31.63
CA SER A 160 1.81 44.20 32.89
C SER A 160 0.28 44.30 32.87
N LYS A 161 -0.43 43.19 32.65
CA LYS A 161 -1.84 43.06 33.03
C LYS A 161 -2.09 41.74 33.76
N LYS A 162 -2.48 41.87 35.04
CA LYS A 162 -3.01 40.82 35.91
C LYS A 162 -4.17 40.10 35.21
N ILE A 163 -4.03 38.81 34.93
CA ILE A 163 -5.18 37.93 34.64
C ILE A 163 -5.41 37.05 35.88
N LYS A 164 -6.58 37.25 36.50
CA LYS A 164 -7.07 36.52 37.67
C LYS A 164 -7.52 35.12 37.29
N GLY A 165 -7.07 34.12 38.05
CA GLY A 165 -7.77 32.89 38.42
C GLY A 165 -8.48 32.08 37.34
N PHE A 166 -7.86 30.99 36.88
CA PHE A 166 -8.59 29.87 36.28
C PHE A 166 -9.10 28.92 37.37
N ARG A 167 -10.43 28.78 37.47
CA ARG A 167 -11.10 27.73 38.25
C ARG A 167 -10.83 26.37 37.60
N CYS A 168 -10.38 25.42 38.41
CA CYS A 168 -10.37 24.00 38.07
C CYS A 168 -11.82 23.52 37.83
N VAL A 169 -12.12 22.99 36.65
CA VAL A 169 -13.36 22.27 36.38
C VAL A 169 -13.03 20.78 36.37
N GLN A 170 -13.58 20.04 37.34
CA GLN A 170 -13.52 18.58 37.38
C GLN A 170 -14.32 18.00 36.20
N VAL A 171 -13.66 17.22 35.35
CA VAL A 171 -14.33 16.38 34.35
C VAL A 171 -14.63 15.02 34.99
N MET A 172 -15.91 14.74 35.25
CA MET A 172 -16.37 13.38 35.58
C MET A 172 -16.66 12.62 34.28
N ALA A 173 -15.93 11.53 34.03
CA ALA A 173 -16.24 10.59 32.98
C ALA A 173 -17.43 9.70 33.41
N LYS A 174 -18.55 9.74 32.66
CA LYS A 174 -19.63 8.75 32.80
C LYS A 174 -19.26 7.48 32.03
N ARG A 175 -19.13 6.39 32.76
CA ARG A 175 -18.91 5.03 32.24
C ARG A 175 -20.17 4.56 31.50
N SER A 176 -20.08 4.30 30.20
CA SER A 176 -21.10 3.51 29.50
C SER A 176 -20.91 2.04 29.91
N VAL A 177 -21.96 1.46 30.49
CA VAL A 177 -21.98 0.04 30.89
C VAL A 177 -22.09 -0.80 29.63
N ARG A 178 -21.00 -1.49 29.28
CA ARG A 178 -21.02 -2.55 28.27
C ARG A 178 -21.59 -3.80 28.95
N ALA A 179 -22.77 -4.25 28.54
CA ALA A 179 -23.32 -5.53 28.97
C ALA A 179 -22.49 -6.67 28.35
N GLU A 180 -22.00 -7.57 29.18
CA GLU A 180 -21.44 -8.85 28.75
C GLU A 180 -22.57 -9.75 28.21
N PRO A 181 -22.35 -10.53 27.15
CA PRO A 181 -23.35 -11.47 26.68
C PRO A 181 -23.40 -12.67 27.65
N GLN A 182 -24.42 -12.70 28.52
CA GLN A 182 -24.83 -13.93 29.19
C GLN A 182 -25.58 -14.81 28.19
N VAL A 183 -25.07 -16.02 27.99
CA VAL A 183 -25.79 -17.10 27.31
C VAL A 183 -26.79 -17.68 28.30
N LEU A 184 -28.09 -17.51 28.04
CA LEU A 184 -29.16 -18.24 28.70
C LEU A 184 -30.04 -18.92 27.64
N PRO A 185 -30.46 -20.19 27.85
CA PRO A 185 -31.24 -20.94 26.88
C PRO A 185 -32.72 -20.55 27.01
N VAL A 186 -33.40 -20.29 25.89
CA VAL A 186 -34.85 -20.01 25.93
C VAL A 186 -35.60 -21.01 25.04
N SER A 187 -36.47 -21.77 25.72
CA SER A 187 -37.44 -22.73 25.18
C SER A 187 -38.62 -22.01 24.53
N PRO A 188 -39.30 -22.61 23.53
CA PRO A 188 -40.20 -21.88 22.63
C PRO A 188 -41.65 -21.86 23.11
N GLU A 189 -41.96 -21.20 24.22
CA GLU A 189 -43.36 -20.89 24.56
C GLU A 189 -43.40 -19.54 25.30
N ASP A 190 -43.73 -18.46 24.57
CA ASP A 190 -44.53 -17.33 25.06
C ASP A 190 -44.68 -16.22 24.00
N VAL A 191 -45.84 -16.22 23.35
CA VAL A 191 -46.44 -15.21 22.45
C VAL A 191 -47.95 -15.23 22.80
N PRO A 192 -48.82 -14.19 22.68
CA PRO A 192 -48.68 -12.79 22.19
C PRO A 192 -49.44 -11.71 23.04
N LYS A 193 -49.37 -10.43 22.64
CA LYS A 193 -50.49 -9.60 22.09
C LYS A 193 -50.31 -8.09 22.34
N SER A 194 -49.90 -7.36 21.31
CA SER A 194 -50.54 -6.14 20.79
C SER A 194 -49.63 -5.53 19.73
N ILE A 195 -50.19 -5.32 18.53
CA ILE A 195 -49.51 -4.68 17.40
C ILE A 195 -50.09 -3.26 17.30
N PRO A 196 -49.32 -2.21 17.56
CA PRO A 196 -49.61 -0.89 17.02
C PRO A 196 -48.75 -0.67 15.77
N HIS A 197 -49.45 -0.53 14.65
CA HIS A 197 -49.08 0.22 13.44
C HIS A 197 -47.61 0.26 13.02
N LEU A 198 -47.32 -0.57 12.01
CA LEU A 198 -46.15 -0.47 11.14
C LEU A 198 -46.29 0.78 10.25
N GLY A 199 -45.88 1.94 10.77
CA GLY A 199 -45.63 3.14 10.00
C GLY A 199 -44.14 3.27 9.69
N ASP A 200 -43.79 3.23 8.40
CA ASP A 200 -42.57 3.76 7.79
C ASP A 200 -41.19 3.36 8.37
N THR A 201 -40.95 2.08 8.68
CA THR A 201 -39.59 1.56 8.96
C THR A 201 -39.03 0.63 7.88
N ALA A 202 -39.45 0.81 6.62
CA ALA A 202 -38.93 0.02 5.48
C ALA A 202 -37.82 0.73 4.67
N VAL A 203 -37.28 1.86 5.15
CA VAL A 203 -36.22 2.62 4.45
C VAL A 203 -35.00 2.76 5.36
N GLY A 204 -34.19 1.71 5.54
CA GLY A 204 -33.00 1.85 6.40
C GLY A 204 -32.09 0.66 6.68
N ILE A 205 -32.14 -0.45 5.94
CA ILE A 205 -31.33 -1.65 6.29
C ILE A 205 -29.87 -1.56 5.79
N TRP A 206 -29.53 -0.64 4.89
CA TRP A 206 -28.18 -0.52 4.35
C TRP A 206 -27.61 0.88 4.61
N SER A 207 -26.80 1.02 5.66
CA SER A 207 -26.00 2.23 5.86
C SER A 207 -25.06 2.40 4.67
N LYS A 208 -25.12 3.55 3.99
CA LYS A 208 -24.12 3.92 2.99
C LYS A 208 -22.76 4.07 3.72
N PRO A 209 -21.68 3.42 3.25
CA PRO A 209 -20.37 3.64 3.83
C PRO A 209 -20.01 5.12 3.76
N THR A 210 -19.56 5.69 4.87
CA THR A 210 -19.07 7.09 4.96
C THR A 210 -17.60 7.21 4.53
N VAL A 211 -17.02 6.13 3.99
CA VAL A 211 -15.61 5.99 3.67
C VAL A 211 -15.40 6.08 2.16
N ARG A 212 -14.25 6.62 1.72
CA ARG A 212 -13.86 6.66 0.30
C ARG A 212 -13.27 5.30 -0.10
N ARG A 213 -13.64 4.79 -1.29
CA ARG A 213 -13.08 3.53 -1.80
C ARG A 213 -11.57 3.65 -2.02
N LYS A 214 -10.81 2.67 -1.56
CA LYS A 214 -9.35 2.67 -1.55
C LYS A 214 -8.71 1.84 -2.65
N THR A 215 -9.18 0.61 -2.88
CA THR A 215 -8.76 -0.26 -3.99
C THR A 215 -8.99 0.48 -5.28
N LYS A 216 -8.06 0.44 -6.23
CA LYS A 216 -8.14 1.16 -7.50
C LYS A 216 -8.84 0.36 -8.59
N ILE A 217 -9.33 1.05 -9.62
CA ILE A 217 -9.97 0.42 -10.78
C ILE A 217 -9.17 0.80 -12.03
N VAL A 218 -8.66 -0.24 -12.70
CA VAL A 218 -8.08 -0.14 -14.04
C VAL A 218 -9.19 -0.44 -15.05
N CYS A 219 -9.42 0.46 -16.01
CA CYS A 219 -10.38 0.23 -17.10
C CYS A 219 -9.64 0.18 -18.42
N THR A 220 -9.84 -0.90 -19.17
CA THR A 220 -9.40 -0.96 -20.57
C THR A 220 -10.28 -0.06 -21.42
N ILE A 221 -9.68 0.88 -22.14
CA ILE A 221 -10.38 1.77 -23.05
C ILE A 221 -10.45 1.13 -24.43
N GLY A 222 -11.63 1.14 -25.02
CA GLY A 222 -11.87 0.53 -26.33
C GLY A 222 -13.04 1.18 -27.07
N PRO A 223 -13.57 0.54 -28.13
CA PRO A 223 -14.63 1.10 -28.97
C PRO A 223 -15.87 1.58 -28.20
N SER A 224 -16.22 0.95 -27.07
CA SER A 224 -17.37 1.36 -26.25
C SER A 224 -17.10 2.58 -25.36
N THR A 225 -15.83 2.99 -25.20
CA THR A 225 -15.39 3.93 -24.15
C THR A 225 -14.36 4.95 -24.59
N ASN A 226 -13.94 4.97 -25.86
CA ASN A 226 -12.89 5.86 -26.37
C ASN A 226 -13.33 7.29 -26.72
N THR A 227 -14.55 7.70 -26.34
CA THR A 227 -15.02 9.09 -26.52
C THR A 227 -14.77 9.93 -25.27
N ARG A 228 -14.71 11.25 -25.45
CA ARG A 228 -14.60 12.21 -24.35
C ARG A 228 -15.66 11.97 -23.28
N GLU A 229 -16.92 11.90 -23.69
CA GLU A 229 -18.06 11.77 -22.76
C GLU A 229 -17.96 10.48 -21.94
N MET A 230 -17.48 9.40 -22.55
CA MET A 230 -17.32 8.12 -21.87
C MET A 230 -16.13 8.11 -20.91
N ILE A 231 -14.98 8.68 -21.28
CA ILE A 231 -13.82 8.81 -20.39
C ILE A 231 -14.20 9.60 -19.13
N TRP A 232 -14.92 10.73 -19.27
CA TRP A 232 -15.40 11.51 -18.14
C TRP A 232 -16.35 10.70 -17.25
N LYS A 233 -17.34 10.01 -17.85
CA LYS A 233 -18.28 9.17 -17.10
C LYS A 233 -17.59 8.00 -16.40
N LEU A 234 -16.56 7.40 -16.99
CA LEU A 234 -15.75 6.35 -16.36
C LEU A 234 -14.96 6.90 -15.18
N ALA A 235 -14.35 8.07 -15.33
CA ALA A 235 -13.62 8.74 -14.27
C ALA A 235 -14.55 9.08 -13.08
N GLU A 236 -15.73 9.63 -13.34
CA GLU A 236 -16.77 9.89 -12.34
C GLU A 236 -17.31 8.61 -11.68
N ALA A 237 -17.38 7.51 -12.43
CA ALA A 237 -17.82 6.21 -11.90
C ALA A 237 -16.75 5.54 -11.01
N GLY A 238 -15.49 5.99 -11.06
CA GLY A 238 -14.41 5.55 -10.16
C GLY A 238 -13.20 4.92 -10.84
N MET A 239 -13.04 5.06 -12.15
CA MET A 239 -11.80 4.70 -12.86
C MET A 239 -10.61 5.47 -12.29
N ASN A 240 -9.45 4.81 -12.16
CA ASN A 240 -8.18 5.44 -11.74
C ASN A 240 -7.07 5.28 -12.76
N VAL A 241 -7.14 4.24 -13.59
CA VAL A 241 -6.15 3.98 -14.62
C VAL A 241 -6.88 3.68 -15.93
N ALA A 242 -6.54 4.41 -16.98
CA ALA A 242 -6.95 4.10 -18.35
C ALA A 242 -5.88 3.19 -18.97
N ARG A 243 -6.27 1.94 -19.28
CA ARG A 243 -5.40 0.94 -19.93
C ARG A 243 -5.66 0.94 -21.43
N MET A 244 -4.59 1.06 -22.22
CA MET A 244 -4.60 0.84 -23.67
C MET A 244 -3.95 -0.51 -23.97
N ASN A 245 -4.71 -1.41 -24.60
CA ASN A 245 -4.23 -2.73 -24.99
C ASN A 245 -3.63 -2.67 -26.40
N MET A 246 -2.32 -2.84 -26.54
CA MET A 246 -1.60 -2.72 -27.81
C MET A 246 -1.71 -3.95 -28.72
N SER A 247 -2.36 -5.03 -28.26
CA SER A 247 -2.79 -6.13 -29.13
C SER A 247 -3.89 -5.68 -30.12
N HIS A 248 -4.54 -4.53 -29.85
CA HIS A 248 -5.60 -3.96 -30.67
C HIS A 248 -5.39 -2.46 -30.91
N GLY A 249 -5.89 -1.95 -32.04
CA GLY A 249 -5.76 -0.55 -32.41
C GLY A 249 -4.35 -0.17 -32.88
N ASP A 250 -4.24 1.02 -33.47
CA ASP A 250 -2.99 1.62 -33.89
C ASP A 250 -2.58 2.78 -32.95
N HIS A 251 -1.34 3.26 -33.10
CA HIS A 251 -0.84 4.39 -32.30
C HIS A 251 -1.72 5.64 -32.44
N ALA A 252 -2.29 5.89 -33.63
CA ALA A 252 -3.16 7.04 -33.85
C ALA A 252 -4.46 6.98 -33.03
N SER A 253 -5.05 5.79 -32.90
CA SER A 253 -6.24 5.58 -32.08
C SER A 253 -5.95 5.72 -30.59
N HIS A 254 -4.81 5.18 -30.12
CA HIS A 254 -4.38 5.28 -28.73
C HIS A 254 -3.94 6.71 -28.36
N GLN A 255 -3.34 7.46 -29.30
CA GLN A 255 -2.98 8.87 -29.10
C GLN A 255 -4.21 9.70 -28.73
N LYS A 256 -5.33 9.51 -29.42
CA LYS A 256 -6.58 10.22 -29.12
C LYS A 256 -7.06 9.96 -27.69
N VAL A 257 -6.93 8.71 -27.22
CA VAL A 257 -7.31 8.35 -25.84
C VAL A 257 -6.37 9.02 -24.84
N ILE A 258 -5.06 8.98 -25.09
CA ILE A 258 -4.04 9.64 -24.26
C ILE A 258 -4.33 11.14 -24.14
N ASP A 259 -4.60 11.81 -25.26
CA ASP A 259 -4.90 13.24 -25.30
C ASP A 259 -6.15 13.58 -24.48
N LEU A 260 -7.21 12.78 -24.58
CA LEU A 260 -8.43 12.95 -23.80
C LEU A 260 -8.22 12.75 -22.30
N VAL A 261 -7.40 11.76 -21.91
CA VAL A 261 -7.05 11.54 -20.49
C VAL A 261 -6.21 12.69 -19.94
N LYS A 262 -5.23 13.17 -20.71
CA LYS A 262 -4.43 14.36 -20.35
C LYS A 262 -5.32 15.60 -20.21
N GLU A 263 -6.27 15.77 -21.11
CA GLU A 263 -7.24 16.87 -21.04
C GLU A 263 -8.11 16.76 -19.77
N TYR A 264 -8.61 15.57 -19.45
CA TYR A 264 -9.35 15.33 -18.22
C TYR A 264 -8.51 15.72 -16.98
N ASN A 265 -7.27 15.27 -16.91
CA ASN A 265 -6.37 15.54 -15.79
C ASN A 265 -6.02 17.02 -15.64
N ALA A 266 -5.97 17.79 -16.74
CA ALA A 266 -5.75 19.23 -16.71
C ALA A 266 -6.96 20.01 -16.16
N GLN A 267 -8.19 19.50 -16.37
CA GLN A 267 -9.43 20.14 -15.93
C GLN A 267 -9.84 19.73 -14.51
N ASN A 268 -9.41 18.55 -14.04
CA ASN A 268 -9.85 17.98 -12.77
C ASN A 268 -8.72 17.91 -11.74
N LYS A 269 -8.94 18.56 -10.60
CA LYS A 269 -7.99 18.60 -9.48
C LYS A 269 -8.21 17.50 -8.45
N ASP A 270 -9.44 17.00 -8.33
CA ASP A 270 -9.85 16.08 -7.26
C ASP A 270 -9.80 14.60 -7.65
N ASN A 271 -9.66 14.31 -8.94
CA ASN A 271 -9.52 12.97 -9.49
C ASN A 271 -8.44 12.98 -10.59
N THR A 272 -7.46 12.10 -10.46
CA THR A 272 -6.37 11.96 -11.41
C THR A 272 -6.43 10.56 -12.01
N ILE A 273 -6.33 10.47 -13.34
CA ILE A 273 -6.32 9.21 -14.08
C ILE A 273 -4.90 8.94 -14.57
N ALA A 274 -4.33 7.81 -14.19
CA ALA A 274 -3.08 7.34 -14.77
C ALA A 274 -3.30 6.68 -16.14
N ILE A 275 -2.25 6.63 -16.93
CA ILE A 275 -2.22 6.05 -18.27
C ILE A 275 -1.32 4.81 -18.25
N MET A 276 -1.87 3.66 -18.64
CA MET A 276 -1.16 2.39 -18.73
C MET A 276 -1.18 1.87 -20.16
N LEU A 277 0.00 1.54 -20.69
CA LEU A 277 0.16 0.88 -21.97
C LEU A 277 0.46 -0.60 -21.73
N ASP A 278 -0.39 -1.48 -22.25
CA ASP A 278 -0.26 -2.93 -22.14
C ASP A 278 0.30 -3.50 -23.44
N THR A 279 1.51 -4.05 -23.37
CA THR A 279 2.25 -4.57 -24.53
C THR A 279 1.56 -5.80 -25.11
N LYS A 280 1.72 -6.04 -26.41
CA LYS A 280 1.15 -7.24 -27.02
C LYS A 280 1.88 -8.51 -26.55
N GLY A 281 3.20 -8.46 -26.51
CA GLY A 281 4.04 -9.60 -26.20
C GLY A 281 4.04 -10.69 -27.28
N PRO A 282 4.76 -11.79 -27.03
CA PRO A 282 4.86 -12.92 -27.95
C PRO A 282 3.59 -13.77 -27.94
N GLU A 283 2.76 -13.63 -28.96
CA GLU A 283 1.55 -14.45 -29.13
C GLU A 283 1.68 -15.42 -30.31
N VAL A 284 1.49 -16.71 -30.05
CA VAL A 284 1.33 -17.72 -31.10
C VAL A 284 -0.14 -17.74 -31.53
N ARG A 285 -0.39 -17.64 -32.83
CA ARG A 285 -1.73 -17.56 -33.41
C ARG A 285 -1.88 -18.48 -34.61
N SER A 286 -3.08 -19.01 -34.79
CA SER A 286 -3.47 -19.69 -36.03
C SER A 286 -3.50 -18.72 -37.21
N GLY A 287 -3.37 -19.27 -38.41
CA GLY A 287 -3.42 -18.53 -39.66
C GLY A 287 -4.84 -18.08 -40.04
N ASP A 288 -4.95 -17.56 -41.25
CA ASP A 288 -6.23 -17.17 -41.82
C ASP A 288 -6.97 -18.39 -42.35
N LEU A 289 -8.24 -18.51 -41.97
CA LEU A 289 -9.17 -19.52 -42.50
C LEU A 289 -10.15 -18.85 -43.48
N PRO A 290 -10.49 -19.50 -44.62
CA PRO A 290 -11.48 -18.98 -45.56
C PRO A 290 -12.87 -18.82 -44.93
N LYS A 291 -13.20 -19.68 -43.98
CA LYS A 291 -14.44 -19.69 -43.20
C LYS A 291 -14.16 -20.32 -41.83
N PRO A 292 -14.95 -20.02 -40.78
CA PRO A 292 -14.89 -20.77 -39.53
C PRO A 292 -15.08 -22.26 -39.75
N ILE A 293 -14.34 -23.09 -39.01
CA ILE A 293 -14.38 -24.55 -39.08
C ILE A 293 -14.87 -25.09 -37.75
N MET A 294 -15.82 -26.02 -37.77
CA MET A 294 -16.24 -26.75 -36.59
C MET A 294 -15.36 -27.99 -36.44
N LEU A 295 -14.59 -28.08 -35.36
CA LEU A 295 -13.80 -29.25 -35.04
C LEU A 295 -14.56 -30.16 -34.08
N GLU A 296 -14.70 -31.43 -34.42
CA GLU A 296 -15.39 -32.43 -33.60
C GLU A 296 -14.41 -33.24 -32.74
N THR A 297 -14.82 -33.66 -31.55
CA THR A 297 -14.00 -34.53 -30.69
C THR A 297 -13.61 -35.83 -31.41
N GLY A 298 -12.33 -36.20 -31.32
CA GLY A 298 -11.73 -37.34 -32.00
C GLY A 298 -11.27 -37.06 -33.44
N GLN A 299 -11.57 -35.89 -34.00
CA GLN A 299 -11.12 -35.48 -35.33
C GLN A 299 -9.60 -35.22 -35.33
N GLU A 300 -8.92 -35.59 -36.42
CA GLU A 300 -7.54 -35.16 -36.66
C GLU A 300 -7.49 -33.74 -37.24
N PHE A 301 -6.61 -32.91 -36.69
CA PHE A 301 -6.36 -31.56 -37.18
C PHE A 301 -4.87 -31.22 -37.11
N THR A 302 -4.37 -30.51 -38.13
CA THR A 302 -2.94 -30.22 -38.27
C THR A 302 -2.66 -28.72 -38.13
N PHE A 303 -1.63 -28.38 -37.37
CA PHE A 303 -1.04 -27.04 -37.34
C PHE A 303 0.29 -27.07 -38.08
N THR A 304 0.50 -26.19 -39.05
CA THR A 304 1.73 -26.15 -39.85
C THR A 304 2.41 -24.78 -39.80
N ILE A 305 3.73 -24.74 -39.94
CA ILE A 305 4.47 -23.46 -40.09
C ILE A 305 4.47 -22.98 -41.55
N GLU A 306 3.96 -23.79 -42.49
CA GLU A 306 3.81 -23.40 -43.88
C GLU A 306 2.81 -22.24 -44.01
N ARG A 307 3.28 -21.07 -44.45
CA ARG A 307 2.49 -19.84 -44.48
C ARG A 307 1.36 -19.91 -45.51
N GLY A 308 0.18 -19.41 -45.14
CA GLY A 308 -0.97 -19.30 -46.04
C GLY A 308 -1.84 -20.56 -46.13
N VAL A 309 -1.48 -21.63 -45.43
CA VAL A 309 -2.32 -22.83 -45.32
C VAL A 309 -3.53 -22.55 -44.44
N GLY A 310 -4.71 -22.88 -44.95
CA GLY A 310 -6.00 -22.78 -44.26
C GLY A 310 -7.07 -23.63 -44.95
N THR A 311 -7.20 -24.88 -44.53
CA THR A 311 -8.14 -25.89 -45.04
C THR A 311 -9.00 -26.45 -43.92
N ASP A 312 -9.98 -27.30 -44.26
CA ASP A 312 -10.87 -27.93 -43.27
C ASP A 312 -10.13 -28.86 -42.27
N THR A 313 -8.87 -29.23 -42.54
CA THR A 313 -8.07 -30.16 -41.72
C THR A 313 -6.68 -29.64 -41.33
N CYS A 314 -6.28 -28.46 -41.82
CA CYS A 314 -4.96 -27.91 -41.56
C CYS A 314 -4.98 -26.38 -41.54
N VAL A 315 -4.27 -25.77 -40.60
CA VAL A 315 -4.08 -24.31 -40.56
C VAL A 315 -2.63 -23.97 -40.27
N SER A 316 -2.17 -22.89 -40.90
CA SER A 316 -0.86 -22.32 -40.63
C SER A 316 -0.77 -21.73 -39.20
N VAL A 317 0.45 -21.56 -38.69
CA VAL A 317 0.76 -20.89 -37.42
C VAL A 317 1.66 -19.70 -37.70
N ASN A 318 1.51 -18.63 -36.92
CA ASN A 318 2.27 -17.39 -37.11
C ASN A 318 3.75 -17.47 -36.65
N TYR A 319 4.21 -18.60 -36.11
CA TYR A 319 5.50 -18.77 -35.44
C TYR A 319 6.28 -19.96 -36.02
N ASP A 320 7.47 -19.69 -36.57
CA ASP A 320 8.23 -20.68 -37.34
C ASP A 320 8.84 -21.80 -36.47
N ASP A 321 9.19 -21.51 -35.22
CA ASP A 321 9.74 -22.50 -34.28
C ASP A 321 8.65 -23.27 -33.51
N PHE A 322 7.37 -23.11 -33.88
CA PHE A 322 6.25 -23.78 -33.20
C PHE A 322 6.41 -25.29 -33.09
N VAL A 323 6.92 -25.96 -34.13
CA VAL A 323 7.11 -27.42 -34.14
C VAL A 323 8.18 -27.87 -33.12
N ASN A 324 9.18 -27.03 -32.87
CA ASN A 324 10.27 -27.30 -31.94
C ASN A 324 9.84 -27.11 -30.48
N ASP A 325 8.88 -26.22 -30.23
CA ASP A 325 8.36 -25.94 -28.90
C ASP A 325 7.28 -26.96 -28.44
N VAL A 326 6.89 -27.89 -29.32
CA VAL A 326 5.83 -28.88 -29.08
C VAL A 326 6.38 -30.31 -29.10
N GLU A 327 5.92 -31.12 -28.15
CA GLU A 327 6.22 -32.54 -28.04
C GLU A 327 4.98 -33.44 -28.16
N VAL A 328 5.20 -34.69 -28.56
CA VAL A 328 4.12 -35.69 -28.60
C VAL A 328 3.58 -35.92 -27.19
N GLY A 329 2.25 -35.86 -27.05
CA GLY A 329 1.55 -35.91 -25.77
C GLY A 329 1.28 -34.54 -25.14
N ASP A 330 1.78 -33.45 -25.72
CA ASP A 330 1.40 -32.11 -25.28
C ASP A 330 -0.07 -31.80 -25.61
N MET A 331 -0.66 -30.93 -24.79
CA MET A 331 -2.01 -30.41 -25.00
C MET A 331 -1.93 -28.99 -25.56
N LEU A 332 -2.36 -28.84 -26.81
CA LEU A 332 -2.53 -27.55 -27.47
C LEU A 332 -3.91 -26.98 -27.13
N LEU A 333 -3.93 -25.72 -26.71
CA LEU A 333 -5.12 -25.00 -26.32
C LEU A 333 -5.38 -23.87 -27.30
N VAL A 334 -6.64 -23.69 -27.68
CA VAL A 334 -7.08 -22.58 -28.53
C VAL A 334 -7.91 -21.60 -27.69
N ASP A 335 -7.61 -20.30 -27.82
CA ASP A 335 -8.30 -19.20 -27.13
C ASP A 335 -8.49 -19.46 -25.62
N GLY A 336 -7.41 -19.85 -24.93
CA GLY A 336 -7.43 -20.08 -23.48
C GLY A 336 -8.15 -21.35 -23.03
N GLY A 337 -8.19 -22.38 -23.90
CA GLY A 337 -8.80 -23.67 -23.60
C GLY A 337 -10.27 -23.80 -23.98
N MET A 338 -10.80 -22.89 -24.81
CA MET A 338 -12.12 -23.08 -25.44
C MET A 338 -12.16 -24.31 -26.35
N MET A 339 -11.01 -24.69 -26.89
CA MET A 339 -10.79 -25.95 -27.59
C MET A 339 -9.44 -26.52 -27.15
N SER A 340 -9.33 -27.84 -27.15
CA SER A 340 -8.11 -28.53 -26.76
C SER A 340 -7.79 -29.65 -27.75
N LEU A 341 -6.52 -29.80 -28.12
CA LEU A 341 -6.05 -30.81 -29.06
C LEU A 341 -4.82 -31.51 -28.48
N MET A 342 -4.79 -32.83 -28.54
CA MET A 342 -3.68 -33.67 -28.08
C MET A 342 -2.70 -33.90 -29.23
N VAL A 343 -1.44 -33.57 -29.04
CA VAL A 343 -0.40 -33.78 -30.06
C VAL A 343 -0.11 -35.27 -30.20
N LYS A 344 -0.26 -35.80 -31.42
CA LYS A 344 -0.06 -37.23 -31.74
C LYS A 344 1.26 -37.50 -32.43
N SER A 345 1.66 -36.61 -33.33
CA SER A 345 2.92 -36.72 -34.07
C SER A 345 3.34 -35.36 -34.61
N LYS A 346 4.63 -35.20 -34.89
CA LYS A 346 5.19 -34.02 -35.54
C LYS A 346 6.07 -34.41 -36.72
N THR A 347 6.04 -33.60 -37.77
CA THR A 347 6.99 -33.60 -38.90
C THR A 347 8.00 -32.48 -38.71
N GLU A 348 8.78 -32.13 -39.73
CA GLU A 348 9.66 -30.97 -39.70
C GLU A 348 8.89 -29.63 -39.70
N ASP A 349 7.69 -29.62 -40.29
CA ASP A 349 6.90 -28.42 -40.56
C ASP A 349 5.50 -28.42 -39.94
N SER A 350 5.05 -29.54 -39.35
CA SER A 350 3.65 -29.71 -38.98
C SER A 350 3.48 -30.54 -37.71
N VAL A 351 2.46 -30.18 -36.93
CA VAL A 351 2.04 -30.86 -35.72
C VAL A 351 0.64 -31.43 -35.95
N LYS A 352 0.53 -32.77 -35.95
CA LYS A 352 -0.74 -33.48 -36.07
C LYS A 352 -1.33 -33.72 -34.68
N CYS A 353 -2.59 -33.33 -34.53
CA CYS A 353 -3.29 -33.39 -33.27
C CYS A 353 -4.62 -34.14 -33.41
N GLU A 354 -5.09 -34.73 -32.31
CA GLU A 354 -6.46 -35.23 -32.17
C GLU A 354 -7.23 -34.23 -31.30
N VAL A 355 -8.40 -33.79 -31.77
CA VAL A 355 -9.27 -32.88 -31.04
C VAL A 355 -9.82 -33.59 -29.80
N VAL A 356 -9.55 -33.04 -28.63
CA VAL A 356 -10.08 -33.55 -27.35
C VAL A 356 -11.40 -32.82 -27.07
N ASP A 357 -11.33 -31.50 -26.97
CA ASP A 357 -12.50 -30.64 -26.83
C ASP A 357 -12.72 -29.84 -28.13
N GLY A 358 -13.82 -30.17 -28.83
CA GLY A 358 -14.19 -29.54 -30.10
C GLY A 358 -14.75 -28.12 -29.95
N GLY A 359 -14.91 -27.44 -31.08
CA GLY A 359 -15.43 -26.07 -31.13
C GLY A 359 -15.22 -25.37 -32.47
N GLU A 360 -15.63 -24.10 -32.54
CA GLU A 360 -15.54 -23.29 -33.75
C GLU A 360 -14.19 -22.56 -33.85
N LEU A 361 -13.28 -23.09 -34.66
CA LEU A 361 -12.00 -22.44 -34.98
C LEU A 361 -12.24 -21.31 -36.00
N LYS A 362 -11.74 -20.10 -35.69
CA LYS A 362 -11.72 -18.95 -36.63
C LYS A 362 -10.27 -18.57 -36.94
N SER A 363 -10.10 -17.58 -37.81
CA SER A 363 -8.78 -17.04 -38.13
C SER A 363 -8.12 -16.41 -36.90
N ARG A 364 -6.78 -16.50 -36.81
CA ARG A 364 -5.96 -15.74 -35.86
C ARG A 364 -6.27 -15.99 -34.38
N ARG A 365 -6.70 -17.20 -34.04
CA ARG A 365 -6.93 -17.62 -32.65
C ARG A 365 -5.63 -17.80 -31.90
N HIS A 366 -5.63 -17.53 -30.62
CA HIS A 366 -4.47 -17.74 -29.76
C HIS A 366 -4.23 -19.24 -29.61
N LEU A 367 -2.97 -19.66 -29.71
CA LEU A 367 -2.51 -21.02 -29.45
C LEU A 367 -1.57 -21.02 -28.25
N ASN A 368 -1.81 -21.91 -27.29
CA ASN A 368 -0.95 -22.13 -26.13
C ASN A 368 -0.61 -23.62 -26.02
N VAL A 369 0.57 -23.93 -25.49
CA VAL A 369 0.94 -25.30 -25.12
C VAL A 369 0.82 -25.39 -23.60
N ARG A 370 -0.04 -26.28 -23.10
CA ARG A 370 -0.27 -26.34 -21.65
C ARG A 370 1.03 -26.67 -20.89
N GLY A 371 1.38 -25.83 -19.93
CA GLY A 371 2.59 -25.97 -19.11
C GLY A 371 3.90 -25.63 -19.81
N LYS A 372 3.86 -25.03 -21.01
CA LYS A 372 5.06 -24.64 -21.77
C LYS A 372 4.84 -23.30 -22.46
N SER A 373 5.79 -22.39 -22.31
CA SER A 373 5.79 -21.14 -23.07
C SER A 373 6.60 -21.27 -24.36
N ALA A 374 6.16 -20.58 -25.41
CA ALA A 374 6.91 -20.50 -26.67
C ALA A 374 8.28 -19.85 -26.44
N THR A 375 9.32 -20.26 -27.16
CA THR A 375 10.72 -19.77 -27.06
C THR A 375 10.90 -18.34 -27.62
N LEU A 376 9.81 -17.62 -27.86
CA LEU A 376 9.80 -16.23 -28.29
C LEU A 376 10.33 -15.27 -27.22
N PRO A 377 10.98 -14.16 -27.63
CA PRO A 377 11.37 -13.09 -26.72
C PRO A 377 10.13 -12.42 -26.11
N SER A 378 10.19 -12.08 -24.82
CA SER A 378 9.06 -11.44 -24.11
C SER A 378 8.73 -10.03 -24.64
N ILE A 379 9.70 -9.31 -25.20
CA ILE A 379 9.49 -8.02 -25.86
C ILE A 379 9.81 -8.18 -27.35
N THR A 380 8.78 -8.08 -28.18
CA THR A 380 8.93 -8.18 -29.63
C THR A 380 9.39 -6.85 -30.25
N GLU A 381 9.78 -6.86 -31.53
CA GLU A 381 10.12 -5.62 -32.26
C GLU A 381 8.95 -4.62 -32.26
N LYS A 382 7.71 -5.12 -32.41
CA LYS A 382 6.51 -4.30 -32.32
C LYS A 382 6.34 -3.72 -30.91
N ASP A 383 6.59 -4.51 -29.86
CA ASP A 383 6.49 -4.01 -28.49
C ASP A 383 7.50 -2.88 -28.25
N TRP A 384 8.71 -2.95 -28.84
CA TRP A 384 9.67 -1.85 -28.77
C TRP A 384 9.18 -0.57 -29.45
N GLU A 385 8.42 -0.67 -30.55
CA GLU A 385 7.76 0.48 -31.17
C GLU A 385 6.66 1.06 -30.27
N ASP A 386 5.85 0.19 -29.65
CA ASP A 386 4.79 0.59 -28.71
C ASP A 386 5.39 1.23 -27.43
N ILE A 387 6.52 0.71 -26.95
CA ILE A 387 7.29 1.28 -25.83
C ILE A 387 7.78 2.68 -26.21
N LYS A 388 8.40 2.87 -27.37
CA LYS A 388 8.83 4.20 -27.84
C LYS A 388 7.66 5.18 -27.88
N PHE A 389 6.53 4.77 -28.46
CA PHE A 389 5.30 5.56 -28.49
C PHE A 389 4.82 5.97 -27.08
N GLY A 390 4.89 5.05 -26.11
CA GLY A 390 4.55 5.35 -24.71
C GLY A 390 5.52 6.33 -24.04
N VAL A 391 6.82 6.24 -24.33
CA VAL A 391 7.85 7.18 -23.82
C VAL A 391 7.60 8.58 -24.36
N ASP A 392 7.38 8.70 -25.66
CA ASP A 392 7.09 9.99 -26.33
C ASP A 392 5.82 10.64 -25.76
N ASN A 393 4.86 9.81 -25.33
CA ASN A 393 3.63 10.27 -24.71
C ASN A 393 3.70 10.46 -23.19
N GLY A 394 4.78 10.04 -22.53
CA GLY A 394 4.91 10.12 -21.08
C GLY A 394 3.79 9.36 -20.35
N VAL A 395 3.53 8.12 -20.72
CA VAL A 395 2.60 7.24 -19.99
C VAL A 395 3.14 6.93 -18.58
N ASP A 396 2.27 6.53 -17.65
CA ASP A 396 2.67 6.28 -16.25
C ASP A 396 3.16 4.85 -16.02
N PHE A 397 2.61 3.89 -16.76
CA PHE A 397 2.86 2.46 -16.56
C PHE A 397 2.99 1.70 -17.89
N TYR A 398 3.91 0.73 -17.91
CA TYR A 398 3.88 -0.40 -18.85
C TYR A 398 3.37 -1.65 -18.15
N ALA A 399 2.33 -2.29 -18.70
CA ALA A 399 2.00 -3.67 -18.39
C ALA A 399 2.69 -4.57 -19.42
N VAL A 400 3.67 -5.37 -18.99
CA VAL A 400 4.52 -6.16 -19.89
C VAL A 400 4.04 -7.60 -19.94
N SER A 401 3.70 -8.07 -21.13
CA SER A 401 3.12 -9.40 -21.38
C SER A 401 4.18 -10.50 -21.41
N PHE A 402 3.79 -11.71 -21.01
CA PHE A 402 4.58 -12.95 -21.06
C PHE A 402 6.00 -12.82 -20.52
N VAL A 403 6.16 -12.14 -19.37
CA VAL A 403 7.46 -12.00 -18.70
C VAL A 403 7.86 -13.34 -18.08
N LYS A 404 9.00 -13.88 -18.49
CA LYS A 404 9.51 -15.18 -18.02
C LYS A 404 10.56 -15.07 -16.92
N ASP A 405 11.32 -13.98 -16.93
CA ASP A 405 12.43 -13.76 -16.01
C ASP A 405 12.67 -12.27 -15.72
N ALA A 406 13.57 -12.00 -14.77
CA ALA A 406 13.93 -10.64 -14.37
C ALA A 406 14.76 -9.89 -15.42
N ALA A 407 15.43 -10.57 -16.36
CA ALA A 407 16.29 -9.94 -17.34
C ALA A 407 15.47 -9.05 -18.29
N VAL A 408 14.29 -9.51 -18.69
CA VAL A 408 13.32 -8.71 -19.49
C VAL A 408 12.97 -7.39 -18.80
N ILE A 409 12.75 -7.43 -17.47
CA ILE A 409 12.41 -6.25 -16.68
C ILE A 409 13.60 -5.29 -16.58
N HIS A 410 14.80 -5.83 -16.38
CA HIS A 410 16.01 -5.02 -16.36
C HIS A 410 16.28 -4.36 -17.72
N GLU A 411 16.13 -5.08 -18.82
CA GLU A 411 16.29 -4.55 -20.17
C GLU A 411 15.38 -3.35 -20.42
N LEU A 412 14.09 -3.48 -20.11
CA LEU A 412 13.14 -2.37 -20.28
C LEU A 412 13.49 -1.20 -19.35
N LYS A 413 13.82 -1.45 -18.08
CA LYS A 413 14.19 -0.38 -17.14
C LYS A 413 15.48 0.34 -17.55
N ASP A 414 16.44 -0.38 -18.12
CA ASP A 414 17.69 0.21 -18.64
C ASP A 414 17.40 1.13 -19.82
N TYR A 415 16.54 0.70 -20.74
CA TYR A 415 16.06 1.53 -21.83
C TYR A 415 15.35 2.80 -21.32
N LEU A 416 14.39 2.67 -20.39
CA LEU A 416 13.67 3.81 -19.82
C LEU A 416 14.61 4.81 -19.14
N ARG A 417 15.61 4.30 -18.39
CA ARG A 417 16.65 5.14 -17.79
C ARG A 417 17.48 5.88 -18.84
N SER A 418 17.84 5.22 -19.94
CA SER A 418 18.59 5.85 -21.04
C SER A 418 17.80 6.99 -21.71
N CYS A 419 16.48 6.90 -21.72
CA CYS A 419 15.57 7.94 -22.23
C CYS A 419 15.23 9.03 -21.19
N GLY A 420 15.67 8.90 -19.93
CA GLY A 420 15.25 9.78 -18.84
C GLY A 420 13.75 9.68 -18.52
N ALA A 421 13.13 8.55 -18.81
CA ALA A 421 11.70 8.31 -18.61
C ALA A 421 11.44 7.70 -17.22
N ASP A 422 10.61 8.36 -16.41
CA ASP A 422 10.15 7.87 -15.10
C ASP A 422 8.80 7.15 -15.26
N ILE A 423 8.84 5.94 -15.83
CA ILE A 423 7.67 5.09 -16.12
C ILE A 423 7.81 3.78 -15.36
N HIS A 424 6.76 3.35 -14.66
CA HIS A 424 6.78 2.11 -13.88
C HIS A 424 6.50 0.88 -14.73
N VAL A 425 7.22 -0.22 -14.47
CA VAL A 425 7.09 -1.49 -15.18
C VAL A 425 6.33 -2.51 -14.31
N ILE A 426 5.20 -2.98 -14.82
CA ILE A 426 4.28 -3.95 -14.20
C ILE A 426 4.28 -5.24 -15.04
N PRO A 427 5.11 -6.26 -14.73
CA PRO A 427 5.02 -7.57 -15.36
C PRO A 427 3.64 -8.19 -15.18
N LYS A 428 3.10 -8.78 -16.25
CA LYS A 428 1.96 -9.67 -16.22
C LYS A 428 2.46 -11.08 -15.91
N ILE A 429 2.01 -11.62 -14.79
CA ILE A 429 2.28 -13.00 -14.37
C ILE A 429 1.20 -13.87 -15.03
N GLU A 430 1.57 -14.46 -16.16
CA GLU A 430 0.64 -15.13 -17.07
C GLU A 430 1.17 -16.38 -17.76
N SER A 431 2.41 -16.77 -17.48
CA SER A 431 3.04 -17.95 -18.06
C SER A 431 3.48 -18.94 -16.99
N ALA A 432 3.53 -20.23 -17.34
CA ALA A 432 4.09 -21.25 -16.46
C ALA A 432 5.55 -20.93 -16.07
N ASP A 433 6.34 -20.40 -17.00
CA ASP A 433 7.74 -19.99 -16.79
C ASP A 433 7.92 -18.88 -15.76
N SER A 434 6.90 -18.02 -15.59
CA SER A 434 6.96 -16.92 -14.63
C SER A 434 6.89 -17.41 -13.18
N ILE A 435 6.31 -18.58 -12.92
CA ILE A 435 6.05 -19.07 -11.56
C ILE A 435 7.33 -19.43 -10.80
N PRO A 436 8.26 -20.24 -11.35
CA PRO A 436 9.54 -20.50 -10.68
C PRO A 436 10.39 -19.24 -10.46
N ASN A 437 10.21 -18.22 -11.31
CA ASN A 437 10.99 -16.98 -11.30
C ASN A 437 10.28 -15.82 -10.57
N LEU A 438 9.12 -16.07 -9.96
CA LEU A 438 8.20 -15.05 -9.48
C LEU A 438 8.86 -14.00 -8.59
N GLN A 439 9.65 -14.46 -7.60
CA GLN A 439 10.35 -13.58 -6.68
C GLN A 439 11.36 -12.67 -7.38
N SER A 440 12.12 -13.19 -8.35
CA SER A 440 13.11 -12.42 -9.09
C SER A 440 12.45 -11.35 -9.99
N ILE A 441 11.36 -11.72 -10.66
CA ILE A 441 10.58 -10.83 -11.52
C ILE A 441 10.01 -9.65 -10.71
N ILE A 442 9.34 -9.94 -9.59
CA ILE A 442 8.73 -8.91 -8.72
C ILE A 442 9.80 -8.02 -8.08
N THR A 443 10.96 -8.58 -7.74
CA THR A 443 12.07 -7.79 -7.18
C THR A 443 12.59 -6.77 -8.18
N ALA A 444 12.69 -7.13 -9.47
CA ALA A 444 13.16 -6.24 -10.53
C ALA A 444 12.12 -5.19 -10.95
N SER A 445 10.83 -5.46 -10.75
CA SER A 445 9.71 -4.63 -11.24
C SER A 445 9.28 -3.53 -10.27
N ASP A 446 8.27 -2.74 -10.67
CA ASP A 446 7.63 -1.71 -9.83
C ASP A 446 6.26 -2.16 -9.28
N GLY A 447 5.82 -3.35 -9.67
CA GLY A 447 4.55 -3.98 -9.33
C GLY A 447 4.39 -5.33 -10.02
N ALA A 448 3.19 -5.91 -9.98
CA ALA A 448 2.83 -7.06 -10.81
C ALA A 448 1.33 -7.04 -11.15
N MET A 449 0.98 -7.74 -12.23
CA MET A 449 -0.41 -7.99 -12.61
C MET A 449 -0.66 -9.50 -12.65
N VAL A 450 -1.64 -9.98 -11.89
CA VAL A 450 -2.12 -11.36 -11.97
C VAL A 450 -3.07 -11.44 -13.16
N ALA A 451 -2.57 -11.89 -14.31
CA ALA A 451 -3.34 -11.98 -15.56
C ALA A 451 -3.96 -13.38 -15.70
N ARG A 452 -5.09 -13.55 -15.01
CA ARG A 452 -5.72 -14.86 -14.74
C ARG A 452 -6.21 -15.60 -15.99
N GLY A 453 -6.60 -14.89 -17.04
CA GLY A 453 -7.05 -15.47 -18.30
C GLY A 453 -5.97 -16.32 -18.95
N ASP A 454 -4.82 -15.70 -19.24
CA ASP A 454 -3.67 -16.38 -19.84
C ASP A 454 -3.01 -17.35 -18.83
N LEU A 455 -2.91 -16.98 -17.55
CA LEU A 455 -2.37 -17.88 -16.52
C LEU A 455 -3.19 -19.18 -16.37
N GLY A 456 -4.52 -19.09 -16.45
CA GLY A 456 -5.41 -20.25 -16.39
C GLY A 456 -5.47 -21.06 -17.68
N ALA A 457 -4.94 -20.53 -18.78
CA ALA A 457 -4.69 -21.31 -19.99
C ALA A 457 -3.40 -22.13 -19.85
N GLU A 458 -2.36 -21.53 -19.28
CA GLU A 458 -1.04 -22.16 -19.14
C GLU A 458 -0.99 -23.21 -18.01
N LEU A 459 -1.77 -23.00 -16.94
CA LEU A 459 -1.78 -23.83 -15.73
C LEU A 459 -3.14 -24.48 -15.48
N PRO A 460 -3.23 -25.54 -14.64
CA PRO A 460 -4.51 -26.00 -14.13
C PRO A 460 -5.31 -24.86 -13.49
N VAL A 461 -6.57 -24.71 -13.88
CA VAL A 461 -7.42 -23.58 -13.47
C VAL A 461 -7.64 -23.52 -11.96
N GLU A 462 -7.56 -24.65 -11.28
CA GLU A 462 -7.65 -24.78 -9.83
C GLU A 462 -6.42 -24.23 -9.08
N GLU A 463 -5.26 -24.09 -9.75
CA GLU A 463 -4.04 -23.51 -9.17
C GLU A 463 -4.06 -21.97 -9.20
N VAL A 464 -4.79 -21.37 -10.15
CA VAL A 464 -4.80 -19.92 -10.38
C VAL A 464 -5.20 -19.12 -9.12
N PRO A 465 -6.24 -19.49 -8.35
CA PRO A 465 -6.58 -18.78 -7.12
C PRO A 465 -5.47 -18.85 -6.05
N LEU A 466 -4.75 -19.98 -5.96
CA LEU A 466 -3.66 -20.16 -5.00
C LEU A 466 -2.47 -19.25 -5.36
N LEU A 467 -2.11 -19.23 -6.64
CA LEU A 467 -1.05 -18.36 -7.16
C LEU A 467 -1.43 -16.88 -7.06
N GLN A 468 -2.69 -16.50 -7.28
CA GLN A 468 -3.16 -15.13 -7.06
C GLN A 468 -2.86 -14.68 -5.63
N GLU A 469 -3.22 -15.47 -4.62
CA GLU A 469 -2.96 -15.14 -3.21
C GLU A 469 -1.45 -15.01 -2.95
N GLU A 470 -0.65 -15.93 -3.48
CA GLU A 470 0.82 -15.90 -3.35
C GLU A 470 1.44 -14.65 -3.97
N ILE A 471 1.06 -14.31 -5.21
CA ILE A 471 1.56 -13.13 -5.93
C ILE A 471 1.18 -11.85 -5.18
N ILE A 472 -0.06 -11.74 -4.70
CA ILE A 472 -0.51 -10.59 -3.91
C ILE A 472 0.32 -10.48 -2.63
N ARG A 473 0.49 -11.57 -1.89
CA ARG A 473 1.26 -11.59 -0.64
C ARG A 473 2.71 -11.17 -0.88
N LEU A 474 3.34 -11.69 -1.93
CA LEU A 474 4.72 -11.39 -2.29
C LEU A 474 4.92 -9.92 -2.68
N CYS A 475 4.09 -9.40 -3.59
CA CYS A 475 4.10 -7.97 -3.94
C CYS A 475 3.93 -7.08 -2.72
N ARG A 476 2.96 -7.39 -1.85
CA ARG A 476 2.72 -6.64 -0.62
C ARG A 476 3.93 -6.66 0.32
N SER A 477 4.56 -7.82 0.50
CA SER A 477 5.76 -7.94 1.34
C SER A 477 6.94 -7.09 0.84
N MET A 478 7.00 -6.86 -0.48
CA MET A 478 8.05 -6.07 -1.13
C MET A 478 7.68 -4.59 -1.34
N GLY A 479 6.50 -4.15 -0.87
CA GLY A 479 6.03 -2.79 -1.11
C GLY A 479 5.81 -2.47 -2.61
N LYS A 480 5.34 -3.47 -3.36
CA LYS A 480 5.05 -3.40 -4.80
C LYS A 480 3.55 -3.43 -5.04
N ALA A 481 3.07 -2.60 -5.96
CA ALA A 481 1.64 -2.58 -6.30
C ALA A 481 1.24 -3.87 -7.02
N VAL A 482 0.06 -4.41 -6.71
CA VAL A 482 -0.46 -5.60 -7.38
C VAL A 482 -1.86 -5.40 -7.95
N ILE A 483 -2.05 -5.81 -9.21
CA ILE A 483 -3.31 -5.69 -9.96
C ILE A 483 -3.87 -7.10 -10.17
N VAL A 484 -5.13 -7.32 -9.79
CA VAL A 484 -5.85 -8.56 -10.16
C VAL A 484 -6.66 -8.28 -11.43
N ALA A 485 -6.42 -9.06 -12.47
CA ALA A 485 -6.89 -8.79 -13.81
C ALA A 485 -7.66 -9.96 -14.43
N THR A 486 -8.46 -9.62 -15.47
CA THR A 486 -9.26 -10.50 -16.33
C THR A 486 -10.42 -11.22 -15.62
N ASN A 487 -11.52 -11.49 -16.33
CA ASN A 487 -12.68 -12.28 -15.88
C ASN A 487 -13.32 -11.86 -14.54
N MET A 488 -13.17 -10.60 -14.11
CA MET A 488 -13.76 -10.12 -12.86
C MET A 488 -15.28 -9.90 -12.99
N LEU A 489 -15.73 -9.40 -14.15
CA LEU A 489 -17.15 -9.12 -14.46
C LEU A 489 -17.50 -9.52 -15.90
N GLU A 490 -16.92 -10.61 -16.41
CA GLU A 490 -17.00 -11.05 -17.81
C GLU A 490 -18.44 -11.12 -18.35
N SER A 491 -19.38 -11.63 -17.57
CA SER A 491 -20.80 -11.72 -17.95
C SER A 491 -21.40 -10.34 -18.27
N MET A 492 -20.85 -9.27 -17.69
CA MET A 492 -21.31 -7.90 -17.90
C MET A 492 -20.94 -7.29 -19.26
N ILE A 493 -20.13 -7.98 -20.06
CA ILE A 493 -19.95 -7.65 -21.48
C ILE A 493 -21.30 -7.70 -22.20
N VAL A 494 -22.11 -8.72 -21.90
CA VAL A 494 -23.39 -8.97 -22.58
C VAL A 494 -24.59 -8.71 -21.69
N HIS A 495 -24.46 -8.86 -20.36
CA HIS A 495 -25.55 -8.77 -19.41
C HIS A 495 -25.46 -7.52 -18.51
N PRO A 496 -26.60 -6.93 -18.08
CA PRO A 496 -26.58 -5.71 -17.28
C PRO A 496 -26.21 -5.92 -15.81
N THR A 497 -26.12 -7.17 -15.36
CA THR A 497 -25.91 -7.55 -13.96
C THR A 497 -24.90 -8.71 -13.87
N PRO A 498 -23.99 -8.70 -12.89
CA PRO A 498 -23.01 -9.76 -12.72
C PRO A 498 -23.61 -11.01 -12.09
N THR A 499 -22.87 -12.10 -12.17
CA THR A 499 -23.12 -13.32 -11.39
C THR A 499 -22.73 -13.13 -9.92
N ARG A 500 -23.14 -14.07 -9.07
CA ARG A 500 -22.71 -14.08 -7.65
C ARG A 500 -21.24 -14.47 -7.49
N ALA A 501 -20.74 -15.32 -8.39
CA ALA A 501 -19.34 -15.71 -8.41
C ALA A 501 -18.44 -14.50 -8.70
N GLU A 502 -18.76 -13.70 -9.71
CA GLU A 502 -18.02 -12.47 -10.06
C GLU A 502 -18.00 -11.44 -8.92
N VAL A 503 -19.13 -11.24 -8.23
CA VAL A 503 -19.18 -10.35 -7.07
C VAL A 503 -18.31 -10.89 -5.92
N SER A 504 -18.33 -12.20 -5.69
CA SER A 504 -17.48 -12.83 -4.67
C SER A 504 -16.00 -12.72 -5.03
N ASP A 505 -15.65 -12.89 -6.30
CA ASP A 505 -14.29 -12.80 -6.81
C ASP A 505 -13.67 -11.41 -6.55
N ILE A 506 -14.39 -10.34 -6.88
CA ILE A 506 -13.96 -8.96 -6.54
C ILE A 506 -13.75 -8.81 -5.02
N ALA A 507 -14.68 -9.31 -4.20
CA ALA A 507 -14.56 -9.22 -2.75
C ALA A 507 -13.37 -10.01 -2.20
N ILE A 508 -13.00 -11.13 -2.82
CA ILE A 508 -11.82 -11.92 -2.45
C ILE A 508 -10.54 -11.17 -2.80
N ALA A 509 -10.38 -10.70 -4.05
CA ALA A 509 -9.21 -9.94 -4.48
C ALA A 509 -8.95 -8.70 -3.60
N VAL A 510 -10.02 -7.98 -3.23
CA VAL A 510 -9.95 -6.83 -2.31
C VAL A 510 -9.52 -7.25 -0.89
N ARG A 511 -10.00 -8.39 -0.37
CA ARG A 511 -9.62 -8.90 0.96
C ARG A 511 -8.18 -9.38 1.03
N GLU A 512 -7.70 -10.04 -0.04
CA GLU A 512 -6.29 -10.42 -0.20
C GLU A 512 -5.38 -9.19 -0.26
N GLY A 513 -5.95 -8.05 -0.66
CA GLY A 513 -5.35 -6.73 -0.57
C GLY A 513 -4.67 -6.32 -1.87
N ALA A 514 -5.28 -6.68 -3.00
CA ALA A 514 -4.95 -6.10 -4.29
C ALA A 514 -4.94 -4.56 -4.23
N ASP A 515 -3.97 -3.92 -4.87
CA ASP A 515 -3.96 -2.47 -4.98
C ASP A 515 -5.01 -1.99 -5.98
N ALA A 516 -5.20 -2.77 -7.05
CA ALA A 516 -6.20 -2.51 -8.06
C ALA A 516 -6.88 -3.79 -8.57
N VAL A 517 -8.10 -3.60 -9.06
CA VAL A 517 -8.87 -4.58 -9.83
C VAL A 517 -9.11 -4.05 -11.23
N MET A 518 -9.11 -4.92 -12.23
CA MET A 518 -9.14 -4.51 -13.65
C MET A 518 -10.36 -5.00 -14.41
N LEU A 519 -10.91 -4.11 -15.25
CA LEU A 519 -11.91 -4.40 -16.27
C LEU A 519 -11.24 -4.44 -17.65
N SER A 520 -11.51 -5.52 -18.40
CA SER A 520 -10.95 -5.81 -19.71
C SER A 520 -12.01 -5.62 -20.81
N GLY A 521 -12.65 -6.69 -21.27
CA GLY A 521 -13.69 -6.62 -22.29
C GLY A 521 -14.92 -5.82 -21.84
N GLU A 522 -15.20 -5.82 -20.53
CA GLU A 522 -16.35 -5.15 -19.92
C GLU A 522 -16.39 -3.65 -20.22
N THR A 523 -15.24 -2.98 -20.20
CA THR A 523 -15.11 -1.55 -20.51
C THR A 523 -14.64 -1.29 -21.93
N ALA A 524 -13.89 -2.22 -22.55
CA ALA A 524 -13.37 -2.01 -23.89
C ALA A 524 -14.47 -2.10 -24.97
N HIS A 525 -15.26 -3.18 -24.95
CA HIS A 525 -16.28 -3.45 -25.98
C HIS A 525 -17.62 -3.96 -25.40
N GLY A 526 -17.78 -3.94 -24.08
CA GLY A 526 -19.00 -4.38 -23.40
C GLY A 526 -20.20 -3.46 -23.67
N LYS A 527 -21.41 -4.01 -23.50
CA LYS A 527 -22.68 -3.29 -23.60
C LYS A 527 -22.96 -2.40 -22.39
N PHE A 528 -22.33 -2.69 -21.24
CA PHE A 528 -22.63 -2.03 -19.97
C PHE A 528 -21.39 -1.50 -19.23
N PRO A 529 -20.47 -0.75 -19.89
CA PRO A 529 -19.18 -0.37 -19.31
C PRO A 529 -19.32 0.43 -18.01
N LEU A 530 -20.24 1.41 -17.97
CA LEU A 530 -20.48 2.22 -16.76
C LEU A 530 -21.10 1.41 -15.60
N LYS A 531 -21.90 0.39 -15.90
CA LYS A 531 -22.45 -0.47 -14.85
C LYS A 531 -21.37 -1.37 -14.27
N ALA A 532 -20.49 -1.92 -15.11
CA ALA A 532 -19.36 -2.73 -14.66
C ALA A 532 -18.46 -1.94 -13.70
N VAL A 533 -18.07 -0.70 -14.04
CA VAL A 533 -17.28 0.16 -13.14
C VAL A 533 -18.02 0.44 -11.82
N LYS A 534 -19.34 0.73 -11.87
CA LYS A 534 -20.15 0.97 -10.67
C LYS A 534 -20.26 -0.26 -9.76
N VAL A 535 -20.38 -1.46 -10.35
CA VAL A 535 -20.36 -2.72 -9.59
C VAL A 535 -19.00 -2.90 -8.94
N MET A 536 -17.91 -2.79 -9.71
CA MET A 536 -16.54 -2.91 -9.20
C MET A 536 -16.28 -1.92 -8.04
N HIS A 537 -16.71 -0.67 -8.20
CA HIS A 537 -16.63 0.36 -7.17
C HIS A 537 -17.42 -0.02 -5.91
N THR A 538 -18.68 -0.42 -6.08
CA THR A 538 -19.59 -0.70 -4.96
C THR A 538 -19.14 -1.92 -4.16
N VAL A 539 -18.73 -3.00 -4.85
CA VAL A 539 -18.25 -4.21 -4.19
C VAL A 539 -16.95 -3.93 -3.43
N SER A 540 -15.98 -3.25 -4.06
CA SER A 540 -14.73 -2.87 -3.39
C SER A 540 -14.99 -2.03 -2.14
N LEU A 541 -15.82 -0.98 -2.27
CA LEU A 541 -16.16 -0.08 -1.16
C LEU A 541 -16.83 -0.82 0.01
N ARG A 542 -17.78 -1.72 -0.30
CA ARG A 542 -18.50 -2.48 0.74
C ARG A 542 -17.60 -3.49 1.43
N THR A 543 -16.74 -4.16 0.67
CA THR A 543 -15.75 -5.10 1.23
C THR A 543 -14.79 -4.38 2.15
N GLU A 544 -14.19 -3.27 1.71
CA GLU A 544 -13.27 -2.44 2.52
C GLU A 544 -13.92 -1.95 3.82
N ALA A 545 -15.19 -1.55 3.78
CA ALA A 545 -15.92 -1.09 4.96
C ALA A 545 -16.13 -2.18 6.03
N THR A 546 -16.02 -3.46 5.65
CA THR A 546 -16.12 -4.61 6.58
C THR A 546 -14.77 -5.07 7.13
N MET A 547 -13.67 -4.58 6.57
CA MET A 547 -12.31 -4.94 6.99
C MET A 547 -11.95 -4.13 8.25
N VAL A 548 -11.90 -4.79 9.40
CA VAL A 548 -11.49 -4.18 10.68
C VAL A 548 -9.97 -4.03 10.68
N GLY A 549 -9.47 -2.79 10.60
CA GLY A 549 -8.05 -2.44 10.75
C GLY A 549 -7.11 -3.24 9.84
N GLY A 550 -6.79 -2.70 8.66
CA GLY A 550 -6.04 -3.38 7.60
C GLY A 550 -4.92 -4.28 8.12
N GLN A 551 -4.99 -5.57 7.80
CA GLN A 551 -3.93 -6.51 8.19
C GLN A 551 -2.60 -6.05 7.59
N GLN A 552 -1.67 -5.75 8.48
CA GLN A 552 -0.32 -5.35 8.14
C GLN A 552 0.43 -6.56 7.59
N PRO A 553 1.14 -6.45 6.45
CA PRO A 553 2.04 -7.51 6.04
C PRO A 553 3.12 -7.71 7.10
N ALA A 554 3.33 -8.97 7.52
CA ALA A 554 4.55 -9.30 8.25
C ALA A 554 5.75 -9.01 7.32
N ASN A 555 6.78 -8.33 7.82
CA ASN A 555 8.07 -8.12 7.15
C ASN A 555 8.18 -7.00 6.09
N LEU A 556 7.29 -5.99 6.05
CA LEU A 556 7.51 -4.82 5.18
C LEU A 556 8.89 -4.17 5.40
N GLY A 557 9.42 -4.26 6.63
CA GLY A 557 10.69 -3.67 7.06
C GLY A 557 11.98 -4.25 6.49
N GLN A 558 11.90 -5.26 5.60
CA GLN A 558 13.07 -5.76 4.85
C GLN A 558 13.12 -5.24 3.41
N ALA A 559 12.02 -4.68 2.90
CA ALA A 559 11.90 -4.28 1.50
C ALA A 559 12.50 -2.90 1.22
N PHE A 560 12.51 -1.97 2.20
CA PHE A 560 13.11 -0.66 2.02
C PHE A 560 14.41 -0.51 2.81
N LYS A 561 15.44 0.04 2.16
CA LYS A 561 16.75 0.27 2.78
C LYS A 561 16.75 1.39 3.85
N ASN A 562 15.61 2.05 4.06
CA ASN A 562 15.47 3.25 4.91
C ASN A 562 14.62 2.96 6.15
N HIS A 563 15.26 2.38 7.18
CA HIS A 563 14.63 2.00 8.44
C HIS A 563 13.81 3.14 9.10
N MET A 564 14.21 4.41 8.96
CA MET A 564 13.47 5.54 9.54
C MET A 564 12.12 5.78 8.86
N SER A 565 12.07 5.80 7.52
CA SER A 565 10.83 6.05 6.77
C SER A 565 9.79 4.96 7.02
N GLU A 566 10.25 3.70 7.14
CA GLU A 566 9.40 2.56 7.50
C GLU A 566 8.79 2.70 8.89
N MET A 567 9.60 3.06 9.89
CA MET A 567 9.10 3.32 11.24
C MET A 567 8.08 4.46 11.25
N PHE A 568 8.32 5.55 10.51
CA PHE A 568 7.35 6.62 10.39
C PHE A 568 6.04 6.16 9.76
N ALA A 569 6.09 5.47 8.62
CA ALA A 569 4.89 5.00 7.94
C ALA A 569 4.12 3.93 8.73
N PHE A 570 4.82 3.07 9.47
CA PHE A 570 4.22 2.10 10.38
C PHE A 570 3.47 2.80 11.51
N HIS A 571 4.13 3.70 12.24
CA HIS A 571 3.51 4.41 13.36
C HIS A 571 2.41 5.38 12.91
N ALA A 572 2.58 6.04 11.76
CA ALA A 572 1.54 6.83 11.08
C ALA A 572 0.25 6.03 10.91
N THR A 573 0.41 4.83 10.38
CA THR A 573 -0.69 3.93 10.07
C THR A 573 -1.35 3.43 11.34
N MET A 574 -0.57 3.05 12.35
CA MET A 574 -1.10 2.67 13.66
C MET A 574 -1.93 3.79 14.27
N MET A 575 -1.43 5.03 14.29
CA MET A 575 -2.16 6.18 14.81
C MET A 575 -3.43 6.48 14.01
N SER A 576 -3.35 6.46 12.68
CA SER A 576 -4.51 6.63 11.79
C SER A 576 -5.59 5.59 12.07
N ASN A 577 -5.18 4.34 12.29
CA ASN A 577 -6.08 3.24 12.61
C ASN A 577 -6.74 3.41 13.98
N THR A 578 -5.96 3.78 15.00
CA THR A 578 -6.45 3.99 16.37
C THR A 578 -7.40 5.18 16.46
N LEU A 579 -7.08 6.29 15.79
CA LEU A 579 -7.87 7.53 15.85
C LEU A 579 -9.00 7.56 14.81
N GLY A 580 -8.99 6.68 13.81
CA GLY A 580 -9.94 6.68 12.70
C GLY A 580 -9.78 7.89 11.78
N THR A 581 -8.56 8.40 11.61
CA THR A 581 -8.25 9.64 10.89
C THR A 581 -7.55 9.38 9.57
N SER A 582 -7.68 10.31 8.63
CA SER A 582 -6.91 10.26 7.37
C SER A 582 -5.47 10.72 7.57
N ILE A 583 -4.59 10.35 6.65
CA ILE A 583 -3.17 10.73 6.66
C ILE A 583 -2.96 11.79 5.58
N VAL A 584 -2.28 12.88 5.91
CA VAL A 584 -1.77 13.87 4.94
C VAL A 584 -0.27 13.66 4.81
N VAL A 585 0.22 13.52 3.57
CA VAL A 585 1.65 13.35 3.30
C VAL A 585 2.09 14.27 2.17
N PHE A 586 3.21 14.98 2.35
CA PHE A 586 3.86 15.74 1.28
C PHE A 586 4.97 14.91 0.67
N THR A 587 5.02 14.80 -0.65
CA THR A 587 6.01 13.97 -1.33
C THR A 587 6.41 14.52 -2.69
N ARG A 588 7.71 14.52 -2.96
CA ARG A 588 8.27 14.91 -4.27
C ARG A 588 8.48 13.71 -5.20
N THR A 589 8.71 12.52 -4.64
CA THR A 589 8.99 11.30 -5.42
C THR A 589 7.84 10.30 -5.39
N GLY A 590 6.89 10.44 -4.46
CA GLY A 590 5.81 9.49 -4.20
C GLY A 590 6.16 8.44 -3.15
N PHE A 591 7.43 8.30 -2.78
CA PHE A 591 7.95 7.22 -1.93
C PHE A 591 7.15 7.02 -0.62
N MET A 592 6.98 8.07 0.17
CA MET A 592 6.28 7.97 1.46
C MET A 592 4.80 7.64 1.30
N ALA A 593 4.15 8.15 0.24
CA ALA A 593 2.74 7.84 -0.04
C ALA A 593 2.55 6.37 -0.43
N ILE A 594 3.47 5.82 -1.22
CA ILE A 594 3.51 4.39 -1.58
C ILE A 594 3.74 3.55 -0.33
N LEU A 595 4.73 3.91 0.49
CA LEU A 595 5.04 3.19 1.72
C LEU A 595 3.83 3.13 2.67
N LEU A 596 3.19 4.28 2.92
CA LEU A 596 1.95 4.37 3.69
C LEU A 596 0.83 3.51 3.08
N SER A 597 0.69 3.50 1.75
CA SER A 597 -0.29 2.66 1.07
C SER A 597 -0.13 1.18 1.40
N HIS A 598 1.12 0.69 1.45
CA HIS A 598 1.43 -0.71 1.75
C HIS A 598 1.21 -1.11 3.22
N TYR A 599 1.29 -0.15 4.15
CA TYR A 599 0.81 -0.34 5.52
C TYR A 599 -0.72 -0.30 5.63
N ARG A 600 -1.49 -0.01 4.56
CA ARG A 600 -2.97 -0.12 4.54
C ARG A 600 -3.69 0.62 5.70
N PRO A 601 -3.45 1.92 5.92
CA PRO A 601 -4.18 2.70 6.92
C PRO A 601 -5.69 2.68 6.68
N SER A 602 -6.48 2.80 7.75
CA SER A 602 -7.93 2.84 7.74
C SER A 602 -8.45 4.15 7.17
N GLY A 603 -7.71 5.24 7.33
CA GLY A 603 -7.95 6.53 6.70
C GLY A 603 -7.56 6.59 5.21
N THR A 604 -7.96 7.68 4.55
CA THR A 604 -7.44 8.01 3.20
C THR A 604 -6.06 8.62 3.34
N ILE A 605 -5.15 8.38 2.38
CA ILE A 605 -3.84 9.03 2.32
C ILE A 605 -3.94 10.18 1.32
N PHE A 606 -4.01 11.42 1.79
CA PHE A 606 -3.93 12.62 0.94
C PHE A 606 -2.48 12.94 0.65
N ALA A 607 -2.03 12.58 -0.55
CA ALA A 607 -0.64 12.75 -0.97
C ALA A 607 -0.50 14.03 -1.79
N PHE A 608 0.05 15.08 -1.19
CA PHE A 608 0.36 16.33 -1.86
C PHE A 608 1.72 16.22 -2.56
N THR A 609 1.77 16.66 -3.82
CA THR A 609 2.99 16.68 -4.62
C THR A 609 3.04 17.90 -5.52
N ASN A 610 4.22 18.46 -5.73
CA ASN A 610 4.47 19.52 -6.71
C ASN A 610 4.88 18.96 -8.09
N GLU A 611 4.86 17.63 -8.27
CA GLU A 611 5.24 16.94 -9.50
C GLU A 611 4.03 16.24 -10.13
N GLU A 612 3.65 16.68 -11.33
CA GLU A 612 2.43 16.19 -12.00
C GLU A 612 2.52 14.70 -12.38
N ARG A 613 3.71 14.23 -12.78
CA ARG A 613 3.96 12.80 -13.05
C ARG A 613 3.78 11.95 -11.80
N VAL A 614 4.25 12.43 -10.64
CA VAL A 614 4.08 11.74 -9.37
C VAL A 614 2.60 11.71 -8.97
N ARG A 615 1.84 12.78 -9.21
CA ARG A 615 0.39 12.81 -8.98
C ARG A 615 -0.31 11.69 -9.76
N GLN A 616 -0.01 11.57 -11.05
CA GLN A 616 -0.64 10.59 -11.94
C GLN A 616 -0.27 9.16 -11.53
N ARG A 617 1.02 8.86 -11.35
CA ARG A 617 1.50 7.55 -10.90
C ARG A 617 0.91 7.10 -9.56
N LEU A 618 0.71 8.02 -8.61
CA LEU A 618 0.12 7.68 -7.31
C LEU A 618 -1.36 7.24 -7.41
N ALA A 619 -2.03 7.41 -8.56
CA ALA A 619 -3.41 6.99 -8.76
C ALA A 619 -3.62 5.46 -8.68
N LEU A 620 -2.55 4.66 -8.89
CA LEU A 620 -2.60 3.18 -8.83
C LEU A 620 -2.51 2.62 -7.40
N TYR A 621 -1.99 3.38 -6.43
CA TYR A 621 -1.71 2.85 -5.09
C TYR A 621 -2.93 2.92 -4.17
N GLN A 622 -3.28 1.81 -3.52
CA GLN A 622 -4.49 1.68 -2.71
C GLN A 622 -4.57 2.78 -1.64
N GLY A 623 -5.75 3.39 -1.51
CA GLY A 623 -6.03 4.38 -0.45
C GLY A 623 -5.35 5.75 -0.65
N VAL A 624 -4.48 5.91 -1.65
CA VAL A 624 -3.83 7.19 -1.96
C VAL A 624 -4.77 8.08 -2.78
N CYS A 625 -4.95 9.32 -2.35
CA CYS A 625 -5.61 10.39 -3.05
C CYS A 625 -4.55 11.45 -3.40
N PRO A 626 -3.98 11.40 -4.62
CA PRO A 626 -2.92 12.32 -5.00
C PRO A 626 -3.49 13.69 -5.37
N ILE A 627 -2.85 14.76 -4.89
CA ILE A 627 -3.27 16.16 -5.07
C ILE A 627 -2.07 16.98 -5.54
N TYR A 628 -2.19 17.65 -6.68
CA TYR A 628 -1.17 18.59 -7.13
C TYR A 628 -1.21 19.87 -6.30
N MET A 629 -0.06 20.28 -5.78
CA MET A 629 0.10 21.58 -5.15
C MET A 629 1.55 22.04 -5.23
N ASN A 630 1.76 23.27 -5.73
CA ASN A 630 3.07 23.91 -5.61
C ASN A 630 3.41 24.11 -4.13
N PHE A 631 4.58 23.61 -3.73
CA PHE A 631 5.16 23.83 -2.41
C PHE A 631 5.79 25.22 -2.37
N LEU A 632 5.57 25.92 -1.25
CA LEU A 632 6.16 27.23 -0.98
C LEU A 632 7.50 27.03 -0.25
N GLU A 633 8.31 28.10 -0.16
CA GLU A 633 9.56 28.06 0.60
C GLU A 633 9.28 27.85 2.10
N ASP A 634 8.19 28.44 2.60
CA ASP A 634 7.72 28.23 3.96
C ASP A 634 6.87 26.95 4.07
N ALA A 635 7.29 26.06 4.97
CA ALA A 635 6.59 24.82 5.28
C ALA A 635 5.23 25.06 5.92
N GLU A 636 5.08 26.07 6.78
CA GLU A 636 3.82 26.38 7.45
C GLU A 636 2.80 26.95 6.47
N GLU A 637 3.23 27.82 5.55
CA GLU A 637 2.35 28.31 4.48
C GLU A 637 1.93 27.18 3.54
N THR A 638 2.86 26.30 3.17
CA THR A 638 2.56 25.09 2.38
C THR A 638 1.50 24.23 3.07
N PHE A 639 1.64 24.05 4.38
CA PHE A 639 0.70 23.30 5.19
C PHE A 639 -0.68 23.96 5.25
N ASN A 640 -0.76 25.26 5.57
CA ASN A 640 -2.02 26.01 5.64
C ASN A 640 -2.77 26.01 4.29
N LYS A 641 -2.03 26.06 3.18
CA LYS A 641 -2.59 25.92 1.84
C LYS A 641 -3.17 24.53 1.61
N ALA A 642 -2.48 23.47 2.02
CA ALA A 642 -2.99 22.10 1.93
C ALA A 642 -4.28 21.93 2.76
N LEU A 643 -4.35 22.49 3.97
CA LEU A 643 -5.56 22.49 4.79
C LEU A 643 -6.72 23.19 4.10
N SER A 644 -6.45 24.35 3.51
CA SER A 644 -7.45 25.13 2.77
C SER A 644 -8.02 24.31 1.60
N VAL A 645 -7.18 23.59 0.86
CA VAL A 645 -7.62 22.69 -0.22
C VAL A 645 -8.54 21.57 0.31
N LEU A 646 -8.19 20.96 1.44
CA LEU A 646 -8.99 19.88 2.04
C LEU A 646 -10.33 20.39 2.62
N GLN A 647 -10.35 21.60 3.19
CA GLN A 647 -11.55 22.24 3.74
C GLN A 647 -12.54 22.69 2.66
N VAL A 648 -12.04 23.32 1.58
CA VAL A 648 -12.88 23.79 0.46
C VAL A 648 -13.64 22.64 -0.19
N ASN A 649 -13.01 21.48 -0.30
CA ASN A 649 -13.62 20.29 -0.87
C ASN A 649 -14.54 19.53 0.11
N LYS A 650 -14.72 20.02 1.35
CA LYS A 650 -15.43 19.34 2.45
C LYS A 650 -14.93 17.92 2.70
N ILE A 651 -13.64 17.68 2.48
CA ILE A 651 -13.05 16.34 2.47
C ILE A 651 -12.74 15.85 3.90
N LEU A 652 -12.65 16.72 4.92
CA LEU A 652 -12.10 16.35 6.22
C LEU A 652 -12.72 17.05 7.45
N LEU A 653 -12.90 16.27 8.52
CA LEU A 653 -13.22 16.69 9.90
C LEU A 653 -12.06 16.42 10.90
N SER A 654 -11.12 15.50 10.59
CA SER A 654 -9.92 15.17 11.42
C SER A 654 -8.85 14.36 10.64
N PHE A 655 -7.54 14.70 10.78
CA PHE A 655 -6.42 14.04 10.08
C PHE A 655 -5.12 14.02 10.91
N ILE A 656 -4.16 13.16 10.52
CA ILE A 656 -2.77 13.13 11.02
C ILE A 656 -1.84 13.60 9.89
N LEU A 657 -0.87 14.45 10.22
CA LEU A 657 0.07 15.03 9.26
C LEU A 657 1.44 14.32 9.26
N PHE A 658 1.98 14.10 8.06
CA PHE A 658 3.38 13.72 7.81
C PHE A 658 4.05 14.68 6.83
N MET A 659 5.06 15.40 7.32
CA MET A 659 6.12 15.96 6.48
C MET A 659 7.38 15.13 6.72
N ASP A 660 8.24 14.98 5.72
CA ASP A 660 9.58 14.41 5.92
C ASP A 660 10.24 15.14 7.12
N ALA A 661 10.30 14.44 8.27
CA ALA A 661 10.80 14.84 9.60
C ALA A 661 9.87 15.51 10.65
N ILE A 662 8.54 15.69 10.49
CA ILE A 662 7.71 16.29 11.57
C ILE A 662 6.33 15.61 11.70
N PHE A 663 5.98 15.22 12.94
CA PHE A 663 4.64 14.83 13.41
C PHE A 663 3.86 16.07 13.87
N ILE A 664 2.66 16.30 13.32
CA ILE A 664 1.69 17.24 13.90
C ILE A 664 0.32 16.58 13.94
N GLU A 665 -0.20 16.36 15.14
CA GLU A 665 -1.61 16.04 15.39
C GLU A 665 -2.40 17.36 15.42
N VAL A 666 -3.36 17.55 14.52
CA VAL A 666 -4.27 18.70 14.54
C VAL A 666 -5.68 18.20 14.82
N GLY A 667 -6.07 18.23 16.09
CA GLY A 667 -7.47 18.07 16.50
C GLY A 667 -8.12 19.43 16.72
N SER A 668 -9.17 19.75 15.97
CA SER A 668 -10.08 20.84 16.34
C SER A 668 -11.06 20.34 17.39
N VAL A 669 -11.00 20.92 18.59
CA VAL A 669 -12.02 20.76 19.64
C VAL A 669 -12.97 21.95 19.58
N ILE A 670 -14.22 21.65 19.18
CA ILE A 670 -15.45 22.46 19.18
C ILE A 670 -15.59 23.50 18.05
#